data_AF-G7E0R2-F1
#
_entry.id   AF-G7E0R2-F1
#
_cell.length_a   1.000
_cell.length_b   1.000
_cell.length_c   1.000
_cell.angle_alpha   90.00
_cell.angle_beta   90.00
_cell.angle_gamma   90.00
#
_symmetry.space_group_name_H-M   'P 1'
#
loop_
_entity.id
_entity.type
_entity.pdbx_description
1 polymer ?
#
loop_
_entity_poly.entity_id
_entity_poly.type
_entity_poly.pdbx_seq_one_letter_code
_entity_poly.pdbx_strand_id
1 'polypeptide(L)'
;MLLELRPDYTSELTAILTHGLPYPRSLQVCLRLEHLIRDQGAIPATVGLIDGQALVGLSQAELTRLAEPASSKQKVSRRDLAACLASRTLGGTTVSATMILSHLAGISVFATGGIGGVHRGAQSSMDISADLIELGRCPVTVVSAGIKSILDIGRSLEVLETQGVAVATLGSSAAFPAFYSPTSGFNSPLRFDTVQDCARAMQAARALRLESGMLLAVPIPEPHASRAAPLQAAVEQAIAESEASGIASSGKEVTPWLLGRVNELTQGRSVESNVALIENNVTVAAQLARTYSALLDPPAPSQPPISERPKEISDANKVRGTIAVIGCMALDITSVMPASALVKTTYAGTVKFSLGGVARNVAEAAHKLLPGANVALVAPVNANFASRYAIEAIEQLGMRRDALLPLQTSRGVGVANLLLDSQGLLQAGVVDMTSVEQVTAEEIKSKLNDVIDMSKRSIAIFDANLRPEVIASVLAYCHERGVATLFEPTSLDKASRICHTFQTQRQPRLSMMTPNAIELRRMYDTCRKVQLDQEDRWFASIDLLGIDSDFRAKLDRRMPRWMLDQGIPQQAIFMLAFVDTLLVKCGSQGFLVAHRLNGPQGAKEDKHSVINEHLMMQYFPAVPAEIVNDTGAGDSMAGAWAAAYVQNGFASADAVRKAALYAQRAAIASLQSESAVGDLTRVMLLSLMRFYDIGSNLSDPVFRGIVRGKRAHQDDLSHVMSRAAAAGVRGQMLTGDSLEGSREAVDLVKKLSKSSDMQLSATVGCHPCRATEPYKHARGPDGYFDDLRALIEADIAARKQGQPRRVAAVGECGLDYDRLEHAERAAQLDMFPRHFALAREFKLPLFLHSRTSEAHVDFVRILNQSGDAHQLPGVVHSFTGTVAEAKELIDLGLYIGVNGCSLKTAENLEVVKSLPLDKLLLETDAPWCSITSTSVATPLLDDFPAGMAPIWRPSSVKKERWAADKMVKGRNEPCTIGQVAHVVAKLHSVPLDVLAEQVWRNTQALLHPSESV
;
A
#
# COMPACT_ATOMS: atom_id res chain seq x y z
N MET A 1 -6.42 23.81 -16.30
CA MET A 1 -5.81 23.12 -17.43
C MET A 1 -4.31 23.08 -17.15
N LEU A 2 -3.91 22.14 -16.30
CA LEU A 2 -2.52 21.73 -16.11
C LEU A 2 -2.63 20.22 -16.29
N LEU A 3 -2.20 19.75 -17.46
CA LEU A 3 -1.93 18.33 -17.66
C LEU A 3 -0.94 17.91 -16.57
N GLU A 4 -1.11 16.71 -16.01
CA GLU A 4 -0.10 16.10 -15.14
C GLU A 4 1.29 16.33 -15.74
N LEU A 5 2.25 16.79 -14.93
CA LEU A 5 3.67 16.90 -15.30
C LEU A 5 4.23 15.49 -15.53
N ARG A 6 3.89 14.88 -16.66
CA ARG A 6 4.32 13.56 -17.06
C ARG A 6 5.68 13.68 -17.76
N PRO A 7 6.77 13.19 -17.17
CA PRO A 7 8.10 13.35 -17.76
C PRO A 7 8.33 12.42 -18.97
N ASP A 8 7.43 11.47 -19.21
CA ASP A 8 7.47 10.53 -20.34
C ASP A 8 7.17 11.16 -21.71
N TYR A 9 6.71 12.41 -21.74
CA TYR A 9 6.37 13.10 -22.98
C TYR A 9 7.59 13.79 -23.59
N THR A 10 7.73 13.64 -24.90
CA THR A 10 8.66 14.43 -25.72
C THR A 10 7.84 15.31 -26.64
N SER A 11 8.01 16.63 -26.52
CA SER A 11 7.36 17.57 -27.43
C SER A 11 8.20 17.84 -28.67
N GLU A 12 7.54 18.17 -29.77
CA GLU A 12 8.15 18.60 -31.03
C GLU A 12 7.45 19.86 -31.56
N LEU A 13 8.18 20.69 -32.31
CA LEU A 13 7.63 21.94 -32.86
C LEU A 13 7.07 21.75 -34.27
N THR A 14 6.00 22.49 -34.60
CA THR A 14 5.36 22.43 -35.93
C THR A 14 5.94 23.40 -36.95
N ALA A 15 6.84 24.33 -36.58
CA ALA A 15 7.53 25.14 -37.58
C ALA A 15 8.39 24.31 -38.55
N ILE A 16 8.86 23.11 -38.15
CA ILE A 16 9.54 22.17 -39.06
C ILE A 16 8.58 21.62 -40.10
N LEU A 17 7.36 21.26 -39.68
CA LEU A 17 6.28 20.76 -40.53
C LEU A 17 5.80 21.80 -41.55
N THR A 18 5.76 23.08 -41.14
CA THR A 18 5.09 24.17 -41.88
C THR A 18 6.05 25.07 -42.66
N HIS A 19 7.25 25.34 -42.13
CA HIS A 19 8.21 26.32 -42.68
C HIS A 19 9.66 25.80 -42.75
N GLY A 20 9.95 24.62 -42.20
CA GLY A 20 11.31 24.09 -42.10
C GLY A 20 11.67 23.06 -43.17
N LEU A 21 10.69 22.37 -43.74
CA LEU A 21 10.85 21.39 -44.81
C LEU A 21 9.72 21.52 -45.85
N PRO A 22 9.96 21.21 -47.12
CA PRO A 22 8.93 21.25 -48.15
C PRO A 22 7.94 20.07 -48.03
N TYR A 23 6.68 20.29 -48.40
CA TYR A 23 5.69 19.21 -48.57
C TYR A 23 6.02 18.33 -49.80
N PRO A 24 5.73 17.01 -49.80
CA PRO A 24 5.17 16.19 -48.72
C PRO A 24 6.21 15.70 -47.70
N ARG A 25 7.50 16.05 -47.90
CA ARG A 25 8.60 15.57 -47.07
C ARG A 25 8.46 16.00 -45.62
N SER A 26 7.95 17.20 -45.36
CA SER A 26 7.70 17.71 -44.00
C SER A 26 6.75 16.82 -43.20
N LEU A 27 5.63 16.38 -43.79
CA LEU A 27 4.67 15.46 -43.16
C LEU A 27 5.28 14.08 -42.93
N GLN A 28 5.98 13.55 -43.95
CA GLN A 28 6.65 12.24 -43.84
C GLN A 28 7.69 12.22 -42.71
N VAL A 29 8.49 13.28 -42.60
CA VAL A 29 9.47 13.41 -41.52
C VAL A 29 8.77 13.52 -40.18
N CYS A 30 7.76 14.40 -40.03
CA CYS A 30 7.05 14.54 -38.76
C CYS A 30 6.43 13.22 -38.26
N LEU A 31 5.76 12.47 -39.14
CA LEU A 31 5.19 11.15 -38.79
C LEU A 31 6.29 10.13 -38.41
N ARG A 32 7.45 10.21 -39.06
CA ARG A 32 8.60 9.36 -38.74
C ARG A 32 9.23 9.73 -37.40
N LEU A 33 9.34 11.01 -37.06
CA LEU A 33 9.84 11.45 -35.75
C LEU A 33 8.91 10.98 -34.63
N GLU A 34 7.61 11.13 -34.83
CA GLU A 34 6.57 10.58 -33.96
C GLU A 34 6.72 9.07 -33.73
N HIS A 35 7.10 8.31 -34.76
CA HIS A 35 7.39 6.88 -34.63
C HIS A 35 8.68 6.64 -33.83
N LEU A 36 9.76 7.38 -34.11
CA LEU A 36 11.03 7.24 -33.39
C LEU A 36 10.89 7.53 -31.89
N ILE A 37 10.09 8.52 -31.48
CA ILE A 37 9.79 8.80 -30.07
C ILE A 37 9.12 7.58 -29.42
N ARG A 38 8.14 6.99 -30.10
CA ARG A 38 7.42 5.80 -29.60
C ARG A 38 8.33 4.58 -29.52
N ASP A 39 9.23 4.38 -30.48
CA ASP A 39 10.22 3.29 -30.46
C ASP A 39 11.17 3.41 -29.27
N GLN A 40 11.51 4.63 -28.89
CA GLN A 40 12.30 4.88 -27.68
C GLN A 40 11.47 4.75 -26.41
N GLY A 41 10.15 4.53 -26.47
CA GLY A 41 9.26 4.33 -25.32
C GLY A 41 8.76 5.62 -24.66
N ALA A 42 8.86 6.77 -25.35
CA ALA A 42 8.30 8.04 -24.92
C ALA A 42 7.01 8.35 -25.68
N ILE A 43 6.25 9.36 -25.23
CA ILE A 43 5.00 9.78 -25.88
C ILE A 43 5.25 11.07 -26.67
N PRO A 44 5.06 11.08 -28.00
CA PRO A 44 5.23 12.30 -28.78
C PRO A 44 4.07 13.26 -28.56
N ALA A 45 4.41 14.55 -28.50
CA ALA A 45 3.46 15.64 -28.37
C ALA A 45 3.84 16.77 -29.34
N THR A 46 3.50 16.62 -30.61
CA THR A 46 3.67 17.68 -31.61
C THR A 46 2.76 18.86 -31.27
N VAL A 47 3.29 20.09 -31.24
CA VAL A 47 2.58 21.28 -30.75
C VAL A 47 2.26 22.25 -31.88
N GLY A 48 1.01 22.73 -31.98
CA GLY A 48 0.59 23.67 -33.02
C GLY A 48 -0.68 24.46 -32.69
N LEU A 49 -1.03 25.42 -33.55
CA LEU A 49 -2.30 26.16 -33.45
C LEU A 49 -3.27 25.69 -34.52
N ILE A 50 -4.45 25.23 -34.11
CA ILE A 50 -5.55 24.81 -34.97
C ILE A 50 -6.81 25.60 -34.56
N ASP A 51 -7.36 26.40 -35.49
CA ASP A 51 -8.64 27.12 -35.33
C ASP A 51 -8.80 27.91 -34.00
N GLY A 52 -7.72 28.52 -33.52
CA GLY A 52 -7.72 29.31 -32.28
C GLY A 52 -7.49 28.52 -30.99
N GLN A 53 -7.07 27.27 -31.11
CA GLN A 53 -6.64 26.44 -29.99
C GLN A 53 -5.16 26.14 -30.12
N ALA A 54 -4.42 26.27 -29.01
CA ALA A 54 -3.07 25.72 -28.88
C ALA A 54 -3.20 24.26 -28.48
N LEU A 55 -2.82 23.35 -29.37
CA LEU A 55 -2.89 21.91 -29.15
C LEU A 55 -1.49 21.36 -28.89
N VAL A 56 -1.41 20.49 -27.87
CA VAL A 56 -0.20 19.77 -27.49
C VAL A 56 -0.49 18.29 -27.69
N GLY A 57 0.06 17.72 -28.76
CA GLY A 57 -0.36 16.45 -29.33
C GLY A 57 -1.40 16.68 -30.43
N LEU A 58 -0.96 16.55 -31.68
CA LEU A 58 -1.80 16.69 -32.87
C LEU A 58 -2.20 15.32 -33.42
N SER A 59 -3.44 15.21 -33.89
CA SER A 59 -3.87 14.05 -34.66
C SER A 59 -3.23 14.04 -36.05
N GLN A 60 -3.20 12.87 -36.69
CA GLN A 60 -2.71 12.72 -38.06
C GLN A 60 -3.44 13.63 -39.06
N ALA A 61 -4.74 13.88 -38.85
CA ALA A 61 -5.53 14.80 -39.66
C ALA A 61 -5.07 16.26 -39.49
N GLU A 62 -4.79 16.69 -38.27
CA GLU A 62 -4.30 18.03 -37.96
C GLU A 62 -2.86 18.24 -38.46
N LEU A 63 -2.00 17.23 -38.34
CA LEU A 63 -0.66 17.23 -38.93
C LEU A 63 -0.73 17.38 -40.46
N THR A 64 -1.62 16.63 -41.11
CA THR A 64 -1.81 16.71 -42.57
C THR A 64 -2.25 18.11 -42.98
N ARG A 65 -3.25 18.67 -42.28
CA ARG A 65 -3.72 20.05 -42.49
C ARG A 65 -2.62 21.09 -42.28
N LEU A 66 -1.78 20.93 -41.24
CA LEU A 66 -0.62 21.78 -41.01
C LEU A 66 0.51 21.58 -42.02
N ALA A 67 0.54 20.48 -42.77
CA ALA A 67 1.53 20.25 -43.83
C ALA A 67 1.08 20.75 -45.21
N GLU A 68 -0.23 20.79 -45.50
CA GLU A 68 -0.80 21.11 -46.82
C GLU A 68 -0.41 22.51 -47.36
N PRO A 69 0.20 22.62 -48.55
CA PRO A 69 0.63 23.93 -49.11
C PRO A 69 -0.50 24.94 -49.31
N ALA A 70 -1.73 24.47 -49.55
CA ALA A 70 -2.88 25.33 -49.82
C ALA A 70 -3.43 26.07 -48.58
N SER A 71 -3.04 25.64 -47.38
CA SER A 71 -3.48 26.26 -46.13
C SER A 71 -2.61 27.46 -45.78
N SER A 72 -3.21 28.65 -45.61
CA SER A 72 -2.49 29.82 -45.08
C SER A 72 -2.12 29.58 -43.61
N LYS A 73 -0.82 29.57 -43.31
CA LYS A 73 -0.27 29.21 -41.99
C LYS A 73 0.61 30.33 -41.46
N GLN A 74 0.44 30.69 -40.19
CA GLN A 74 1.29 31.65 -39.51
C GLN A 74 2.47 30.96 -38.84
N LYS A 75 3.64 31.59 -38.85
CA LYS A 75 4.79 31.20 -38.01
C LYS A 75 4.65 31.89 -36.66
N VAL A 76 4.40 31.12 -35.60
CA VAL A 76 3.97 31.65 -34.30
C VAL A 76 5.11 31.58 -33.30
N SER A 77 5.65 32.74 -32.91
CA SER A 77 6.59 32.91 -31.79
C SER A 77 5.86 33.38 -30.53
N ARG A 78 6.57 33.52 -29.39
CA ARG A 78 6.00 33.99 -28.11
C ARG A 78 5.06 35.19 -28.26
N ARG A 79 5.49 36.24 -28.98
CA ARG A 79 4.71 37.48 -29.15
C ARG A 79 3.47 37.30 -30.01
N ASP A 80 3.49 36.32 -30.91
CA ASP A 80 2.42 36.09 -31.88
C ASP A 80 1.32 35.19 -31.29
N LEU A 81 1.64 34.42 -30.25
CA LEU A 81 0.77 33.38 -29.68
C LEU A 81 -0.62 33.91 -29.32
N ALA A 82 -0.70 35.00 -28.54
CA ALA A 82 -1.97 35.57 -28.12
C ALA A 82 -2.81 36.10 -29.30
N ALA A 83 -2.17 36.78 -30.25
CA ALA A 83 -2.83 37.32 -31.43
C ALA A 83 -3.35 36.20 -32.34
N CYS A 84 -2.57 35.13 -32.54
CA CYS A 84 -2.95 33.98 -33.34
C CYS A 84 -4.10 33.18 -32.72
N LEU A 85 -4.10 32.99 -31.40
CA LEU A 85 -5.21 32.37 -30.67
C LEU A 85 -6.50 33.19 -30.81
N ALA A 86 -6.42 34.51 -30.61
CA ALA A 86 -7.58 35.40 -30.72
C ALA A 86 -8.15 35.46 -32.14
N SER A 87 -7.28 35.48 -33.15
CA SER A 87 -7.67 35.52 -34.58
C SER A 87 -7.99 34.15 -35.17
N ARG A 88 -7.94 33.08 -34.35
CA ARG A 88 -8.22 31.70 -34.74
C ARG A 88 -7.39 31.20 -35.93
N THR A 89 -6.14 31.59 -36.00
CA THR A 89 -5.27 31.24 -37.13
C THR A 89 -4.73 29.81 -37.01
N LEU A 90 -4.56 29.17 -38.17
CA LEU A 90 -3.77 27.97 -38.31
C LEU A 90 -2.28 28.36 -38.27
N GLY A 91 -1.49 27.73 -37.40
CA GLY A 91 -0.12 28.19 -37.16
C GLY A 91 0.86 27.13 -36.71
N GLY A 92 2.07 27.21 -37.25
CA GLY A 92 3.22 26.42 -36.81
C GLY A 92 4.02 27.16 -35.74
N THR A 93 4.27 26.52 -34.59
CA THR A 93 4.98 27.12 -33.46
C THR A 93 6.50 27.09 -33.63
N THR A 94 7.18 28.18 -33.28
CA THR A 94 8.65 28.21 -33.16
C THR A 94 9.10 27.53 -31.86
N VAL A 95 10.41 27.50 -31.59
CA VAL A 95 10.96 26.95 -30.33
C VAL A 95 10.37 27.71 -29.13
N SER A 96 10.41 29.04 -29.12
CA SER A 96 9.84 29.84 -28.01
C SER A 96 8.36 29.55 -27.72
N ALA A 97 7.48 29.54 -28.74
CA ALA A 97 6.07 29.23 -28.54
C ALA A 97 5.83 27.79 -28.10
N THR A 98 6.61 26.83 -28.63
CA THR A 98 6.50 25.42 -28.26
C THR A 98 6.91 25.21 -26.81
N MET A 99 8.01 25.82 -26.36
CA MET A 99 8.45 25.75 -24.96
C MET A 99 7.35 26.19 -23.98
N ILE A 100 6.71 27.34 -24.25
CA ILE A 100 5.62 27.86 -23.41
C ILE A 100 4.49 26.85 -23.31
N LEU A 101 4.02 26.35 -24.45
CA LEU A 101 2.89 25.41 -24.50
C LEU A 101 3.25 24.05 -23.89
N SER A 102 4.46 23.56 -24.12
CA SER A 102 5.00 22.34 -23.50
C SER A 102 5.06 22.48 -21.98
N HIS A 103 5.57 23.61 -21.46
CA HIS A 103 5.61 23.86 -20.02
C HIS A 103 4.22 23.95 -19.40
N LEU A 104 3.28 24.66 -20.04
CA LEU A 104 1.88 24.72 -19.60
C LEU A 104 1.19 23.35 -19.63
N ALA A 105 1.65 22.44 -20.49
CA ALA A 105 1.20 21.05 -20.59
C ALA A 105 2.00 20.09 -19.70
N GLY A 106 2.95 20.58 -18.89
CA GLY A 106 3.74 19.75 -17.99
C GLY A 106 4.83 18.91 -18.66
N ILE A 107 5.21 19.22 -19.90
CA ILE A 107 6.25 18.52 -20.65
C ILE A 107 7.61 19.17 -20.38
N SER A 108 8.58 18.39 -19.89
CA SER A 108 9.92 18.88 -19.50
C SER A 108 10.99 18.72 -20.57
N VAL A 109 10.74 17.95 -21.64
CA VAL A 109 11.70 17.69 -22.72
C VAL A 109 11.10 18.04 -24.09
N PHE A 110 11.89 18.73 -24.91
CA PHE A 110 11.52 19.21 -26.22
C PHE A 110 12.65 18.97 -27.23
N ALA A 111 12.35 18.31 -28.35
CA ALA A 111 13.30 18.09 -29.44
C ALA A 111 13.07 19.05 -30.62
N THR A 112 14.15 19.52 -31.23
CA THR A 112 14.13 20.27 -32.49
C THR A 112 15.40 20.02 -33.29
N GLY A 113 15.43 20.44 -34.56
CA GLY A 113 16.67 20.39 -35.34
C GLY A 113 17.73 21.31 -34.75
N GLY A 114 17.40 22.58 -34.52
CA GLY A 114 18.34 23.61 -34.08
C GLY A 114 17.59 24.82 -33.57
N ILE A 115 18.04 25.42 -32.47
CA ILE A 115 17.40 26.62 -31.92
C ILE A 115 17.72 27.85 -32.79
N GLY A 116 16.88 28.89 -32.70
CA GLY A 116 17.27 30.23 -33.13
C GLY A 116 18.35 30.80 -32.22
N GLY A 117 18.85 31.99 -32.56
CA GLY A 117 19.96 32.59 -31.84
C GLY A 117 20.20 34.04 -32.25
N VAL A 118 21.39 34.54 -31.94
CA VAL A 118 21.87 35.86 -32.35
C VAL A 118 22.22 35.81 -33.84
N HIS A 119 21.63 36.67 -34.65
CA HIS A 119 21.98 36.76 -36.07
C HIS A 119 23.37 37.41 -36.25
N ARG A 120 24.05 37.06 -37.35
CA ARG A 120 25.32 37.73 -37.68
C ARG A 120 25.04 39.22 -37.96
N GLY A 121 25.82 40.11 -37.35
CA GLY A 121 25.58 41.57 -37.40
C GLY A 121 24.62 42.11 -36.33
N ALA A 122 24.10 41.26 -35.44
CA ALA A 122 23.15 41.66 -34.39
C ALA A 122 23.72 42.63 -33.34
N GLN A 123 25.04 42.79 -33.24
CA GLN A 123 25.63 43.88 -32.44
C GLN A 123 25.18 45.27 -32.91
N SER A 124 24.72 45.38 -34.16
CA SER A 124 24.15 46.60 -34.74
C SER A 124 22.65 46.48 -34.96
N SER A 125 22.16 45.35 -35.50
CA SER A 125 20.74 45.19 -35.85
C SER A 125 19.85 44.78 -34.68
N MET A 126 20.43 44.26 -33.60
CA MET A 126 19.72 43.64 -32.47
C MET A 126 18.77 42.49 -32.87
N ASP A 127 19.02 41.86 -34.02
CA ASP A 127 18.23 40.71 -34.48
C ASP A 127 18.62 39.45 -33.69
N ILE A 128 17.88 39.22 -32.60
CA ILE A 128 18.10 38.13 -31.65
C ILE A 128 16.81 37.32 -31.52
N SER A 129 16.90 36.00 -31.71
CA SER A 129 15.74 35.12 -31.58
C SER A 129 15.15 35.15 -30.17
N ALA A 130 13.82 35.21 -30.09
CA ALA A 130 13.07 35.05 -28.86
C ALA A 130 13.30 33.68 -28.18
N ASP A 131 13.83 32.70 -28.92
CA ASP A 131 14.16 31.37 -28.38
C ASP A 131 15.17 31.46 -27.22
N LEU A 132 16.17 32.35 -27.31
CA LEU A 132 17.20 32.49 -26.27
C LEU A 132 16.63 33.06 -24.97
N ILE A 133 15.69 34.01 -25.09
CA ILE A 133 15.03 34.63 -23.96
C ILE A 133 14.01 33.66 -23.33
N GLU A 134 13.35 32.83 -24.15
CA GLU A 134 12.43 31.82 -23.64
C GLU A 134 13.16 30.72 -22.85
N LEU A 135 14.35 30.31 -23.32
CA LEU A 135 15.21 29.42 -22.56
C LEU A 135 15.55 29.97 -21.17
N GLY A 136 15.64 31.29 -20.98
CA GLY A 136 15.83 31.90 -19.65
C GLY A 136 14.58 31.96 -18.77
N ARG A 137 13.39 31.67 -19.32
CA ARG A 137 12.08 31.89 -18.65
C ARG A 137 11.22 30.64 -18.52
N CYS A 138 11.61 29.57 -19.19
CA CYS A 138 10.78 28.38 -19.32
C CYS A 138 11.62 27.15 -18.97
N PRO A 139 11.27 26.41 -17.90
CA PRO A 139 12.06 25.27 -17.41
C PRO A 139 11.79 24.01 -18.24
N VAL A 140 12.11 24.08 -19.53
CA VAL A 140 12.03 22.99 -20.50
C VAL A 140 13.44 22.75 -21.04
N THR A 141 13.86 21.48 -21.05
CA THR A 141 15.12 21.08 -21.67
C THR A 141 14.93 20.92 -23.17
N VAL A 142 15.67 21.70 -23.95
CA VAL A 142 15.65 21.69 -25.40
C VAL A 142 16.83 20.88 -25.92
N VAL A 143 16.54 19.82 -26.67
CA VAL A 143 17.52 18.97 -27.34
C VAL A 143 17.62 19.39 -28.80
N SER A 144 18.80 19.79 -29.25
CA SER A 144 19.03 20.26 -30.61
C SER A 144 20.44 20.01 -31.11
N ALA A 145 20.70 20.18 -32.41
CA ALA A 145 22.04 20.14 -32.98
C ALA A 145 22.81 21.45 -32.75
N GLY A 146 22.64 22.04 -31.57
CA GLY A 146 23.08 23.39 -31.24
C GLY A 146 22.20 24.47 -31.87
N ILE A 147 22.85 25.53 -32.32
CA ILE A 147 22.23 26.71 -32.94
C ILE A 147 22.33 26.56 -34.47
N LYS A 148 21.29 26.99 -35.20
CA LYS A 148 21.30 26.93 -36.68
C LYS A 148 22.56 27.60 -37.26
N SER A 149 23.21 26.95 -38.22
CA SER A 149 24.53 27.35 -38.77
C SER A 149 24.59 28.75 -39.39
N ILE A 150 23.43 29.32 -39.77
CA ILE A 150 23.30 30.67 -40.34
C ILE A 150 23.49 31.80 -39.30
N LEU A 151 23.60 31.45 -38.01
CA LEU A 151 23.62 32.39 -36.89
C LEU A 151 25.04 32.60 -36.33
N ASP A 152 25.17 33.52 -35.39
CA ASP A 152 26.39 33.75 -34.63
C ASP A 152 26.40 32.90 -33.35
N ILE A 153 27.14 31.80 -33.37
CA ILE A 153 27.18 30.84 -32.27
C ILE A 153 27.83 31.45 -31.03
N GLY A 154 28.96 32.14 -31.18
CA GLY A 154 29.69 32.74 -30.06
C GLY A 154 28.82 33.73 -29.30
N ARG A 155 28.19 34.69 -30.00
CA ARG A 155 27.29 35.66 -29.35
C ARG A 155 26.02 35.02 -28.79
N SER A 156 25.53 33.94 -29.40
CA SER A 156 24.37 33.22 -28.87
C SER A 156 24.68 32.55 -27.53
N LEU A 157 25.88 31.96 -27.37
CA LEU A 157 26.31 31.38 -26.10
C LEU A 157 26.41 32.44 -25.00
N GLU A 158 26.96 33.62 -25.31
CA GLU A 158 27.01 34.76 -24.36
C GLU A 158 25.62 35.23 -23.91
N VAL A 159 24.65 35.28 -24.83
CA VAL A 159 23.26 35.62 -24.47
C VAL A 159 22.63 34.52 -23.60
N LEU A 160 22.87 33.24 -23.90
CA LEU A 160 22.37 32.13 -23.08
C LEU A 160 22.96 32.15 -21.67
N GLU A 161 24.25 32.43 -21.53
CA GLU A 161 24.90 32.65 -20.23
C GLU A 161 24.25 33.81 -19.48
N THR A 162 24.05 34.95 -20.15
CA THR A 162 23.39 36.13 -19.57
C THR A 162 21.95 35.85 -19.12
N GLN A 163 21.23 34.96 -19.82
CA GLN A 163 19.88 34.53 -19.47
C GLN A 163 19.84 33.41 -18.41
N GLY A 164 20.98 32.97 -17.88
CA GLY A 164 21.04 31.90 -16.88
C GLY A 164 20.65 30.52 -17.42
N VAL A 165 20.85 30.28 -18.72
CA VAL A 165 20.53 29.02 -19.38
C VAL A 165 21.71 28.06 -19.27
N ALA A 166 21.49 26.87 -18.73
CA ALA A 166 22.50 25.83 -18.74
C ALA A 166 22.69 25.30 -20.18
N VAL A 167 23.92 25.30 -20.67
CA VAL A 167 24.27 24.80 -22.01
C VAL A 167 25.27 23.66 -21.89
N ALA A 168 24.93 22.50 -22.44
CA ALA A 168 25.78 21.30 -22.39
C ALA A 168 25.88 20.60 -23.75
N THR A 169 27.07 20.08 -24.10
CA THR A 169 27.22 19.13 -25.22
C THR A 169 27.07 17.70 -24.71
N LEU A 170 26.32 16.86 -25.44
CA LEU A 170 26.25 15.42 -25.21
C LEU A 170 27.40 14.69 -25.94
N GLY A 171 28.18 13.92 -25.20
CA GLY A 171 29.27 13.08 -25.71
C GLY A 171 30.61 13.35 -25.03
N SER A 172 31.69 12.77 -25.56
CA SER A 172 33.03 12.82 -24.95
C SER A 172 33.75 14.17 -25.10
N SER A 173 33.25 15.06 -25.95
CA SER A 173 33.84 16.37 -26.24
C SER A 173 32.94 17.50 -25.77
N ALA A 174 33.54 18.60 -25.30
CA ALA A 174 32.83 19.84 -24.99
C ALA A 174 32.57 20.70 -26.24
N ALA A 175 33.04 20.31 -27.43
CA ALA A 175 32.83 21.07 -28.66
C ALA A 175 31.33 21.30 -28.90
N PHE A 176 30.93 22.56 -29.04
CA PHE A 176 29.55 22.93 -29.32
C PHE A 176 29.24 22.67 -30.80
N PRO A 177 28.18 21.92 -31.16
CA PRO A 177 27.85 21.62 -32.56
C PRO A 177 27.28 22.85 -33.30
N ALA A 178 27.62 22.97 -34.59
CA ALA A 178 27.14 24.02 -35.49
C ALA A 178 26.10 23.46 -36.47
N PHE A 179 25.05 22.83 -35.97
CA PHE A 179 23.95 22.26 -36.76
C PHE A 179 24.38 21.16 -37.73
N TYR A 180 24.90 21.52 -38.91
CA TYR A 180 25.43 20.56 -39.90
C TYR A 180 26.83 20.04 -39.56
N SER A 181 27.53 20.67 -38.62
CA SER A 181 28.88 20.29 -38.19
C SER A 181 28.87 19.84 -36.73
N PRO A 182 29.62 18.77 -36.38
CA PRO A 182 29.78 18.34 -34.99
C PRO A 182 30.58 19.34 -34.13
N THR A 183 31.28 20.30 -34.76
CA THR A 183 32.03 21.36 -34.08
C THR A 183 31.78 22.73 -34.71
N SER A 184 31.69 23.75 -33.86
CA SER A 184 31.53 25.16 -34.22
C SER A 184 32.81 25.98 -34.04
N GLY A 185 33.85 25.41 -33.44
CA GLY A 185 35.00 26.15 -32.92
C GLY A 185 34.80 26.74 -31.52
N PHE A 186 33.59 26.65 -30.95
CA PHE A 186 33.28 27.00 -29.56
C PHE A 186 33.08 25.74 -28.71
N ASN A 187 33.20 25.89 -27.40
CA ASN A 187 32.89 24.83 -26.43
C ASN A 187 31.62 25.19 -25.65
N SER A 188 30.83 24.17 -25.31
CA SER A 188 29.77 24.29 -24.31
C SER A 188 30.39 24.54 -22.92
N PRO A 189 29.75 25.35 -22.06
CA PRO A 189 30.14 25.51 -20.66
C PRO A 189 30.11 24.19 -19.86
N LEU A 190 29.16 23.31 -20.19
CA LEU A 190 29.01 22.00 -19.58
C LEU A 190 29.17 20.88 -20.61
N ARG A 191 29.47 19.67 -20.12
CA ARG A 191 29.49 18.44 -20.91
C ARG A 191 28.77 17.35 -20.15
N PHE A 192 27.95 16.60 -20.85
CA PHE A 192 27.35 15.37 -20.33
C PHE A 192 27.85 14.20 -21.18
N ASP A 193 28.44 13.20 -20.54
CA ASP A 193 28.93 12.01 -21.25
C ASP A 193 27.74 11.13 -21.65
N THR A 194 26.66 11.17 -20.86
CA THR A 194 25.46 10.35 -21.05
C THR A 194 24.16 11.15 -20.87
N VAL A 195 23.08 10.61 -21.41
CA VAL A 195 21.71 11.14 -21.22
C VAL A 195 21.30 11.12 -19.73
N GLN A 196 21.81 10.15 -18.97
CA GLN A 196 21.60 10.01 -17.53
C GLN A 196 22.22 11.17 -16.74
N ASP A 197 23.35 11.71 -17.17
CA ASP A 197 23.97 12.87 -16.52
C ASP A 197 23.09 14.11 -16.69
N CYS A 198 22.58 14.30 -17.91
CA CYS A 198 21.63 15.36 -18.22
C CYS A 198 20.33 15.24 -17.41
N ALA A 199 19.77 14.03 -17.32
CA ALA A 199 18.56 13.77 -16.52
C ALA A 199 18.75 14.09 -15.02
N ARG A 200 19.93 13.77 -14.45
CA ARG A 200 20.27 14.14 -13.07
C ARG A 200 20.40 15.66 -12.89
N ALA A 201 20.97 16.36 -13.87
CA ALA A 201 21.02 17.83 -13.85
C ALA A 201 19.61 18.44 -13.90
N MET A 202 18.70 17.88 -14.72
CA MET A 202 17.29 18.30 -14.74
C MET A 202 16.58 18.06 -13.39
N GLN A 203 16.89 16.95 -12.70
CA GLN A 203 16.33 16.65 -11.37
C GLN A 203 16.81 17.68 -10.34
N ALA A 204 18.11 18.00 -10.35
CA ALA A 204 18.68 19.01 -9.48
C ALA A 204 18.11 20.42 -9.77
N ALA A 205 17.98 20.80 -11.03
CA ALA A 205 17.37 22.07 -11.43
C ALA A 205 15.93 22.20 -10.93
N ARG A 206 15.14 21.12 -11.02
CA ARG A 206 13.77 21.05 -10.48
C ARG A 206 13.75 21.17 -8.95
N ALA A 207 14.65 20.49 -8.25
CA ALA A 207 14.75 20.58 -6.79
C ALA A 207 15.11 21.99 -6.30
N LEU A 208 15.97 22.69 -7.06
CA LEU A 208 16.34 24.09 -6.81
C LEU A 208 15.28 25.09 -7.27
N ARG A 209 14.22 24.64 -7.96
CA ARG A 209 13.16 25.48 -8.54
C ARG A 209 13.71 26.54 -9.50
N LEU A 210 14.68 26.16 -10.34
CA LEU A 210 15.17 27.04 -11.39
C LEU A 210 14.08 27.21 -12.46
N GLU A 211 13.83 28.46 -12.85
CA GLU A 211 12.83 28.82 -13.87
C GLU A 211 13.43 28.85 -15.29
N SER A 212 14.76 28.75 -15.42
CA SER A 212 15.43 28.62 -16.70
C SER A 212 15.42 27.18 -17.21
N GLY A 213 15.38 27.05 -18.54
CA GLY A 213 15.56 25.80 -19.25
C GLY A 213 17.02 25.42 -19.42
N MET A 214 17.23 24.32 -20.15
CA MET A 214 18.56 23.81 -20.47
C MET A 214 18.65 23.53 -21.97
N LEU A 215 19.79 23.85 -22.58
CA LEU A 215 20.10 23.45 -23.95
C LEU A 215 21.06 22.25 -23.94
N LEU A 216 20.55 21.10 -24.37
CA LEU A 216 21.37 19.92 -24.64
C LEU A 216 21.73 19.88 -26.12
N ALA A 217 22.97 20.24 -26.43
CA ALA A 217 23.50 20.25 -27.78
C ALA A 217 24.02 18.86 -28.18
N VAL A 218 23.43 18.27 -29.22
CA VAL A 218 23.71 16.92 -29.71
C VAL A 218 24.37 17.01 -31.09
N PRO A 219 25.64 16.58 -31.25
CA PRO A 219 26.30 16.58 -32.55
C PRO A 219 25.57 15.75 -33.61
N ILE A 220 25.65 16.18 -34.87
CA ILE A 220 25.14 15.41 -36.01
C ILE A 220 25.85 14.03 -36.09
N PRO A 221 25.15 12.93 -36.42
CA PRO A 221 25.76 11.60 -36.47
C PRO A 221 26.87 11.45 -37.52
N GLU A 222 27.84 10.59 -37.23
CA GLU A 222 29.12 10.41 -37.94
C GLU A 222 29.01 10.19 -39.47
N PRO A 223 28.02 9.43 -40.01
CA PRO A 223 27.86 9.28 -41.47
C PRO A 223 27.56 10.59 -42.20
N HIS A 224 27.00 11.58 -41.49
CA HIS A 224 26.65 12.89 -42.03
C HIS A 224 27.65 13.98 -41.64
N ALA A 225 28.45 13.77 -40.59
CA ALA A 225 29.50 14.68 -40.15
C ALA A 225 30.58 14.91 -41.23
N SER A 226 30.86 13.90 -42.06
CA SER A 226 31.78 14.01 -43.21
C SER A 226 31.35 15.05 -44.26
N ARG A 227 30.07 15.47 -44.25
CA ARG A 227 29.51 16.47 -45.17
C ARG A 227 29.55 17.89 -44.59
N ALA A 228 30.07 18.09 -43.38
CA ALA A 228 30.03 19.36 -42.66
C ALA A 228 30.75 20.49 -43.41
N ALA A 229 31.98 20.27 -43.90
CA ALA A 229 32.77 21.33 -44.53
C ALA A 229 32.14 21.90 -45.82
N PRO A 230 31.67 21.08 -46.78
CA PRO A 230 30.92 21.59 -47.94
C PRO A 230 29.64 22.32 -47.58
N LEU A 231 28.89 21.85 -46.57
CA LEU A 231 27.67 22.50 -46.11
C LEU A 231 27.96 23.86 -45.46
N GLN A 232 29.04 23.95 -44.69
CA GLN A 232 29.46 25.18 -44.03
C GLN A 232 29.90 26.25 -45.06
N ALA A 233 30.61 25.85 -46.10
CA ALA A 233 30.97 26.76 -47.19
C ALA A 233 29.73 27.33 -47.90
N ALA A 234 28.70 26.49 -48.13
CA ALA A 234 27.44 26.94 -48.71
C ALA A 234 26.66 27.90 -47.78
N VAL A 235 26.73 27.70 -46.46
CA VAL A 235 26.15 28.63 -45.46
C VAL A 235 26.85 29.99 -45.52
N GLU A 236 28.18 30.01 -45.56
CA GLU A 236 28.95 31.25 -45.64
C GLU A 236 28.67 32.02 -46.93
N GLN A 237 28.58 31.30 -48.06
CA GLN A 237 28.18 31.90 -49.33
C GLN A 237 26.76 32.48 -49.27
N ALA A 238 25.78 31.74 -48.74
CA ALA A 238 24.40 32.22 -48.63
C ALA A 238 24.30 33.48 -47.75
N ILE A 239 25.07 33.57 -46.68
CA ILE A 239 25.12 34.77 -45.82
C ILE A 239 25.67 35.97 -46.59
N ALA A 240 26.81 35.81 -47.27
CA ALA A 240 27.41 36.88 -48.07
C ALA A 240 26.45 37.37 -49.18
N GLU A 241 25.74 36.44 -49.83
CA GLU A 241 24.71 36.77 -50.83
C GLU A 241 23.50 37.50 -50.20
N SER A 242 23.10 37.15 -48.97
CA SER A 242 22.01 37.83 -48.27
C SER A 242 22.34 39.27 -47.90
N GLU A 243 23.60 39.54 -47.55
CA GLU A 243 24.10 40.88 -47.24
C GLU A 243 24.18 41.72 -48.52
N ALA A 244 24.76 41.16 -49.59
CA ALA A 244 24.90 41.85 -50.88
C ALA A 244 23.55 42.18 -51.53
N SER A 245 22.53 41.33 -51.34
CA SER A 245 21.17 41.54 -51.88
C SER A 245 20.27 42.41 -50.99
N GLY A 246 20.74 42.83 -49.81
CA GLY A 246 19.94 43.60 -48.84
C GLY A 246 18.89 42.77 -48.09
N ILE A 247 18.73 41.48 -48.42
CA ILE A 247 17.76 40.58 -47.78
C ILE A 247 18.06 40.43 -46.29
N ALA A 248 19.32 40.49 -45.87
CA ALA A 248 19.75 40.39 -44.47
C ALA A 248 19.04 41.38 -43.50
N SER A 249 18.44 42.47 -44.01
CA SER A 249 17.67 43.43 -43.20
C SER A 249 16.16 43.15 -43.13
N SER A 250 15.67 42.03 -43.68
CA SER A 250 14.23 41.72 -43.84
C SER A 250 13.60 41.01 -42.63
N GLY A 251 14.29 40.96 -41.48
CA GLY A 251 13.81 40.35 -40.24
C GLY A 251 13.41 38.88 -40.41
N LYS A 252 12.13 38.55 -40.15
CA LYS A 252 11.63 37.16 -40.12
C LYS A 252 11.78 36.39 -41.45
N GLU A 253 11.95 37.09 -42.57
CA GLU A 253 12.12 36.52 -43.91
C GLU A 253 13.57 36.08 -44.22
N VAL A 254 14.54 36.52 -43.42
CA VAL A 254 15.97 36.20 -43.60
C VAL A 254 16.23 34.70 -43.47
N THR A 255 15.67 34.06 -42.42
CA THR A 255 15.91 32.64 -42.14
C THR A 255 15.35 31.70 -43.21
N PRO A 256 14.08 31.82 -43.67
CA PRO A 256 13.58 30.99 -44.77
C PRO A 256 14.39 31.16 -46.06
N TRP A 257 14.79 32.39 -46.40
CA TRP A 257 15.60 32.67 -47.58
C TRP A 257 16.98 32.00 -47.50
N LEU A 258 17.69 32.15 -46.37
CA LEU A 258 19.00 31.55 -46.16
C LEU A 258 18.95 30.01 -46.23
N LEU A 259 17.94 29.38 -45.63
CA LEU A 259 17.78 27.92 -45.70
C LEU A 259 17.46 27.43 -47.12
N GLY A 260 16.61 28.16 -47.85
CA GLY A 260 16.32 27.89 -49.26
C GLY A 260 17.58 27.97 -50.12
N ARG A 261 18.38 29.03 -49.92
CA ARG A 261 19.61 29.24 -50.68
C ARG A 261 20.68 28.19 -50.38
N VAL A 262 20.85 27.80 -49.11
CA VAL A 262 21.75 26.70 -48.73
C VAL A 262 21.29 25.38 -49.35
N ASN A 263 19.98 25.13 -49.45
CA ASN A 263 19.45 23.95 -50.13
C ASN A 263 19.78 23.93 -51.64
N GLU A 264 19.66 25.07 -52.32
CA GLU A 264 20.07 25.22 -53.73
C GLU A 264 21.56 24.95 -53.92
N LEU A 265 22.42 25.63 -53.15
CA LEU A 265 23.88 25.51 -53.23
C LEU A 265 24.38 24.09 -52.94
N THR A 266 23.65 23.34 -52.10
CA THR A 266 24.04 21.99 -51.68
C THR A 266 23.34 20.88 -52.47
N GLN A 267 22.47 21.25 -53.43
CA GLN A 267 21.70 20.34 -54.27
C GLN A 267 20.87 19.33 -53.44
N GLY A 268 20.19 19.80 -52.38
CA GLY A 268 19.36 18.93 -51.53
C GLY A 268 20.09 18.29 -50.34
N ARG A 269 21.43 18.29 -50.32
CA ARG A 269 22.21 17.62 -49.26
C ARG A 269 22.07 18.26 -47.87
N SER A 270 21.75 19.56 -47.80
CA SER A 270 21.44 20.22 -46.53
C SER A 270 20.15 19.69 -45.92
N VAL A 271 19.13 19.40 -46.73
CA VAL A 271 17.86 18.81 -46.27
C VAL A 271 18.07 17.40 -45.74
N GLU A 272 18.87 16.57 -46.42
CA GLU A 272 19.21 15.22 -45.92
C GLU A 272 19.90 15.28 -44.55
N SER A 273 20.87 16.20 -44.39
CA SER A 273 21.61 16.37 -43.13
C SER A 273 20.71 16.95 -42.03
N ASN A 274 19.78 17.83 -42.38
CA ASN A 274 18.77 18.38 -41.47
C ASN A 274 17.79 17.29 -40.97
N VAL A 275 17.40 16.35 -41.84
CA VAL A 275 16.59 15.19 -41.43
C VAL A 275 17.39 14.26 -40.52
N ALA A 276 18.66 13.99 -40.83
CA ALA A 276 19.48 13.11 -40.02
C ALA A 276 19.74 13.66 -38.61
N LEU A 277 20.04 14.97 -38.49
CA LEU A 277 20.25 15.59 -37.17
C LEU A 277 18.95 15.62 -36.35
N ILE A 278 17.78 15.88 -36.95
CA ILE A 278 16.54 15.94 -36.17
C ILE A 278 16.09 14.56 -35.71
N GLU A 279 16.26 13.52 -36.52
CA GLU A 279 16.03 12.13 -36.11
C GLU A 279 16.93 11.76 -34.91
N ASN A 280 18.20 12.19 -34.93
CA ASN A 280 19.12 11.98 -33.81
C ASN A 280 18.68 12.74 -32.55
N ASN A 281 18.33 14.02 -32.67
CA ASN A 281 17.92 14.85 -31.54
C ASN A 281 16.63 14.32 -30.88
N VAL A 282 15.66 13.89 -31.69
CA VAL A 282 14.40 13.31 -31.21
C VAL A 282 14.65 12.00 -30.49
N THR A 283 15.55 11.15 -31.01
CA THR A 283 15.96 9.90 -30.36
C THR A 283 16.58 10.18 -28.98
N VAL A 284 17.53 11.12 -28.90
CA VAL A 284 18.15 11.52 -27.64
C VAL A 284 17.15 12.14 -26.67
N ALA A 285 16.23 12.97 -27.16
CA ALA A 285 15.20 13.60 -26.34
C ALA A 285 14.24 12.56 -25.73
N ALA A 286 13.83 11.56 -26.50
CA ALA A 286 12.97 10.50 -26.00
C ALA A 286 13.67 9.64 -24.93
N GLN A 287 14.96 9.35 -25.13
CA GLN A 287 15.79 8.70 -24.10
C GLN A 287 15.91 9.55 -22.84
N LEU A 288 16.09 10.87 -23.00
CA LEU A 288 16.18 11.81 -21.89
C LEU A 288 14.87 11.90 -21.10
N ALA A 289 13.73 12.03 -21.80
CA ALA A 289 12.40 12.08 -21.20
C ALA A 289 12.15 10.84 -20.32
N ARG A 290 12.37 9.65 -20.86
CA ARG A 290 12.25 8.39 -20.09
C ARG A 290 13.19 8.30 -18.91
N THR A 291 14.46 8.65 -19.11
CA THR A 291 15.46 8.58 -18.05
C THR A 291 15.13 9.55 -16.93
N TYR A 292 14.71 10.76 -17.27
CA TYR A 292 14.25 11.77 -16.32
C TYR A 292 13.00 11.32 -15.58
N SER A 293 12.06 10.68 -16.28
CA SER A 293 10.86 10.11 -15.67
C SER A 293 11.17 9.04 -14.64
N ALA A 294 12.05 8.09 -14.98
CA ALA A 294 12.51 7.05 -14.06
C ALA A 294 13.31 7.59 -12.86
N LEU A 295 13.85 8.82 -12.92
CA LEU A 295 14.49 9.46 -11.77
C LEU A 295 13.49 10.18 -10.86
N LEU A 296 12.37 10.66 -11.41
CA LEU A 296 11.30 11.29 -10.64
C LEU A 296 10.42 10.25 -9.95
N ASP A 297 10.19 9.12 -10.62
CA ASP A 297 9.58 7.92 -10.08
C ASP A 297 10.64 6.80 -10.07
N PRO A 298 11.51 6.73 -9.03
CA PRO A 298 12.54 5.69 -8.96
C PRO A 298 11.85 4.33 -9.09
N PRO A 299 12.35 3.43 -9.95
CA PRO A 299 11.74 2.14 -10.13
C PRO A 299 11.70 1.41 -8.79
N ALA A 300 10.51 0.91 -8.42
CA ALA A 300 10.41 -0.16 -7.45
C ALA A 300 11.34 -1.31 -7.90
N PRO A 301 12.02 -2.03 -6.99
CA PRO A 301 12.94 -3.10 -7.34
C PRO A 301 12.31 -4.04 -8.37
N SER A 302 13.06 -4.27 -9.45
CA SER A 302 12.66 -4.89 -10.71
C SER A 302 11.83 -6.17 -10.54
N GLN A 303 10.60 -6.16 -11.05
CA GLN A 303 9.89 -7.37 -11.46
C GLN A 303 10.38 -7.82 -12.86
N PRO A 304 10.49 -9.14 -13.13
CA PRO A 304 10.90 -9.68 -14.43
C PRO A 304 9.80 -9.49 -15.51
N PRO A 305 10.15 -9.59 -16.81
CA PRO A 305 9.36 -9.03 -17.91
C PRO A 305 8.01 -9.73 -18.11
N ILE A 306 6.98 -8.92 -18.34
CA ILE A 306 5.63 -9.38 -18.73
C ILE A 306 5.68 -9.86 -20.17
N SER A 307 5.82 -11.16 -20.36
CA SER A 307 5.41 -11.84 -21.60
C SER A 307 4.03 -12.46 -21.40
N GLU A 308 3.18 -12.25 -22.40
CA GLU A 308 1.86 -12.85 -22.60
C GLU A 308 0.73 -12.35 -21.69
N ARG A 309 -0.42 -12.07 -22.34
CA ARG A 309 -1.70 -11.77 -21.71
C ARG A 309 -1.94 -12.74 -20.54
N PRO A 310 -2.50 -12.30 -19.40
CA PRO A 310 -2.74 -13.20 -18.29
C PRO A 310 -3.61 -14.36 -18.76
N LYS A 311 -3.02 -15.54 -18.87
CA LYS A 311 -3.76 -16.78 -18.63
C LYS A 311 -4.32 -16.66 -17.23
N GLU A 312 -5.58 -17.04 -17.11
CA GLU A 312 -6.37 -17.07 -15.89
C GLU A 312 -5.49 -17.35 -14.66
N ILE A 313 -5.40 -16.37 -13.77
CA ILE A 313 -4.92 -16.58 -12.42
C ILE A 313 -5.93 -17.54 -11.78
N SER A 314 -5.51 -18.78 -11.60
CA SER A 314 -6.23 -19.80 -10.85
C SER A 314 -6.49 -19.31 -9.41
N ASP A 315 -7.73 -18.89 -9.16
CA ASP A 315 -8.58 -19.19 -7.99
C ASP A 315 -8.03 -19.15 -6.54
N ALA A 316 -6.95 -18.43 -6.22
CA ALA A 316 -6.38 -18.44 -4.86
C ALA A 316 -6.57 -17.19 -3.96
N ASN A 317 -7.11 -16.06 -4.45
CA ASN A 317 -7.42 -14.89 -3.59
C ASN A 317 -8.89 -14.45 -3.74
N LYS A 318 -9.81 -15.15 -3.06
CA LYS A 318 -11.22 -14.76 -2.95
C LYS A 318 -11.40 -13.67 -1.88
N VAL A 319 -11.17 -12.41 -2.22
CA VAL A 319 -12.15 -11.36 -1.87
C VAL A 319 -12.24 -10.35 -3.01
N ARG A 320 -13.42 -10.29 -3.61
CA ARG A 320 -13.87 -9.22 -4.50
C ARG A 320 -15.22 -8.81 -3.96
N GLY A 321 -15.35 -7.69 -3.27
CA GLY A 321 -16.67 -7.14 -2.92
C GLY A 321 -16.68 -5.64 -3.07
N THR A 322 -17.86 -5.03 -2.98
CA THR A 322 -18.04 -3.62 -3.30
C THR A 322 -18.39 -2.79 -2.07
N ILE A 323 -17.69 -1.68 -1.90
CA ILE A 323 -17.99 -0.65 -0.91
C ILE A 323 -18.30 0.65 -1.66
N ALA A 324 -19.49 1.21 -1.45
CA ALA A 324 -19.83 2.54 -1.94
C ALA A 324 -20.02 3.48 -0.75
N VAL A 325 -19.25 4.55 -0.65
CA VAL A 325 -19.33 5.54 0.43
C VAL A 325 -19.94 6.82 -0.10
N ILE A 326 -21.06 7.24 0.46
CA ILE A 326 -21.88 8.36 -0.01
C ILE A 326 -21.77 9.50 0.99
N GLY A 327 -21.28 10.65 0.54
CA GLY A 327 -21.16 11.84 1.39
C GLY A 327 -20.36 12.95 0.74
N CYS A 328 -19.57 13.69 1.54
CA CYS A 328 -18.74 14.77 1.03
C CYS A 328 -17.25 14.58 1.31
N MET A 329 -16.42 15.09 0.41
CA MET A 329 -15.04 15.45 0.70
C MET A 329 -15.01 16.86 1.31
N ALA A 330 -13.98 17.14 2.09
CA ALA A 330 -13.73 18.48 2.60
C ALA A 330 -12.27 18.91 2.34
N LEU A 331 -12.06 20.21 2.12
CA LEU A 331 -10.76 20.86 2.19
C LEU A 331 -10.67 21.60 3.52
N ASP A 332 -9.78 21.14 4.38
CA ASP A 332 -9.49 21.76 5.67
C ASP A 332 -8.30 22.71 5.52
N ILE A 333 -8.53 23.99 5.81
CA ILE A 333 -7.54 25.07 5.77
C ILE A 333 -7.24 25.43 7.22
N THR A 334 -6.12 24.97 7.72
CA THR A 334 -5.72 25.14 9.13
C THR A 334 -4.69 26.26 9.26
N SER A 335 -5.04 27.31 9.98
CA SER A 335 -4.17 28.45 10.27
C SER A 335 -3.76 28.44 11.75
N VAL A 336 -2.46 28.56 12.04
CA VAL A 336 -1.92 28.57 13.42
C VAL A 336 -1.48 29.98 13.81
N MET A 337 -2.02 30.50 14.90
CA MET A 337 -1.71 31.82 15.46
C MET A 337 -0.58 31.74 16.51
N PRO A 338 0.26 32.80 16.64
CA PRO A 338 1.24 32.88 17.71
C PRO A 338 0.57 33.10 19.09
N ALA A 339 1.22 32.66 20.16
CA ALA A 339 0.69 32.68 21.53
C ALA A 339 0.28 34.08 22.03
N SER A 340 0.88 35.15 21.47
CA SER A 340 0.65 36.55 21.84
C SER A 340 -0.41 37.26 20.99
N ALA A 341 -1.16 36.51 20.18
CA ALA A 341 -2.10 37.10 19.24
C ALA A 341 -3.34 37.73 19.91
N LEU A 342 -3.73 38.91 19.44
CA LEU A 342 -4.89 39.70 19.83
C LEU A 342 -5.97 39.59 18.75
N VAL A 343 -7.24 39.57 19.17
CA VAL A 343 -8.37 39.54 18.22
C VAL A 343 -8.43 40.88 17.47
N LYS A 344 -8.67 40.85 16.14
CA LYS A 344 -8.82 42.00 15.21
C LYS A 344 -7.52 42.61 14.63
N THR A 345 -6.45 41.82 14.50
CA THR A 345 -5.27 42.23 13.70
C THR A 345 -4.62 41.03 13.01
N THR A 346 -3.69 41.28 12.08
CA THR A 346 -3.01 40.25 11.26
C THR A 346 -1.72 39.79 11.93
N TYR A 347 -1.44 38.49 11.88
CA TYR A 347 -0.23 37.87 12.42
C TYR A 347 0.52 37.09 11.35
N ALA A 348 1.84 37.01 11.49
CA ALA A 348 2.63 35.97 10.82
C ALA A 348 2.33 34.62 11.47
N GLY A 349 1.93 33.64 10.68
CA GLY A 349 1.55 32.30 11.13
C GLY A 349 1.78 31.25 10.05
N THR A 350 1.38 30.02 10.31
CA THR A 350 1.44 28.94 9.31
C THR A 350 0.04 28.60 8.82
N VAL A 351 -0.10 28.33 7.53
CA VAL A 351 -1.33 27.86 6.91
C VAL A 351 -1.04 26.50 6.27
N LYS A 352 -1.83 25.49 6.61
CA LYS A 352 -1.75 24.14 6.07
C LYS A 352 -3.07 23.79 5.40
N PHE A 353 -2.98 23.10 4.27
CA PHE A 353 -4.13 22.51 3.59
C PHE A 353 -4.08 21.01 3.83
N SER A 354 -5.21 20.44 4.24
CA SER A 354 -5.39 19.00 4.37
C SER A 354 -6.73 18.60 3.80
N LEU A 355 -6.79 17.37 3.28
CA LEU A 355 -8.07 16.79 2.91
C LEU A 355 -8.78 16.35 4.20
N GLY A 356 -10.09 16.53 4.23
CA GLY A 356 -11.01 16.14 5.29
C GLY A 356 -12.26 15.42 4.75
N GLY A 357 -13.26 15.29 5.60
CA GLY A 357 -14.56 14.70 5.27
C GLY A 357 -14.67 13.23 5.66
N VAL A 358 -15.69 12.91 6.46
CA VAL A 358 -15.92 11.57 7.02
C VAL A 358 -16.09 10.52 5.92
N ALA A 359 -16.92 10.80 4.90
CA ALA A 359 -17.10 9.89 3.77
C ALA A 359 -15.76 9.59 3.06
N ARG A 360 -14.91 10.59 2.88
CA ARG A 360 -13.58 10.40 2.28
C ARG A 360 -12.69 9.55 3.18
N ASN A 361 -12.60 9.86 4.47
CA ASN A 361 -11.77 9.11 5.43
C ASN A 361 -12.17 7.64 5.50
N VAL A 362 -13.48 7.36 5.57
CA VAL A 362 -14.02 5.98 5.57
C VAL A 362 -13.68 5.26 4.26
N ALA A 363 -13.85 5.92 3.12
CA ALA A 363 -13.52 5.35 1.80
C ALA A 363 -12.02 5.06 1.65
N GLU A 364 -11.16 5.98 2.09
CA GLU A 364 -9.70 5.82 2.07
C GLU A 364 -9.28 4.64 2.96
N ALA A 365 -9.82 4.56 4.19
CA ALA A 365 -9.52 3.46 5.10
C ALA A 365 -9.94 2.09 4.51
N ALA A 366 -11.15 2.01 3.94
CA ALA A 366 -11.63 0.80 3.28
C ALA A 366 -10.77 0.44 2.05
N HIS A 367 -10.36 1.43 1.25
CA HIS A 367 -9.50 1.25 0.08
C HIS A 367 -8.12 0.69 0.47
N LYS A 368 -7.47 1.27 1.49
CA LYS A 368 -6.17 0.82 2.01
C LYS A 368 -6.21 -0.59 2.59
N LEU A 369 -7.33 -1.00 3.18
CA LEU A 369 -7.50 -2.32 3.80
C LEU A 369 -7.93 -3.42 2.82
N LEU A 370 -8.40 -3.05 1.62
CA LEU A 370 -8.87 -3.99 0.60
C LEU A 370 -8.30 -3.65 -0.79
N PRO A 371 -6.97 -3.75 -1.00
CA PRO A 371 -6.39 -3.58 -2.32
C PRO A 371 -6.98 -4.61 -3.29
N GLY A 372 -7.62 -4.12 -4.36
CA GLY A 372 -8.32 -4.95 -5.35
C GLY A 372 -9.85 -5.07 -5.14
N ALA A 373 -10.40 -4.59 -4.02
CA ALA A 373 -11.85 -4.43 -3.88
C ALA A 373 -12.34 -3.16 -4.59
N ASN A 374 -13.62 -3.19 -4.99
CA ASN A 374 -14.23 -2.06 -5.65
C ASN A 374 -14.75 -1.06 -4.61
N VAL A 375 -13.89 -0.12 -4.19
CA VAL A 375 -14.25 0.95 -3.25
C VAL A 375 -14.52 2.24 -4.02
N ALA A 376 -15.73 2.78 -3.91
CA ALA A 376 -16.18 3.97 -4.62
C ALA A 376 -16.61 5.07 -3.65
N LEU A 377 -16.09 6.29 -3.84
CA LEU A 377 -16.55 7.48 -3.14
C LEU A 377 -17.56 8.23 -4.03
N VAL A 378 -18.82 8.26 -3.61
CA VAL A 378 -19.91 9.02 -4.24
C VAL A 378 -20.02 10.36 -3.52
N ALA A 379 -19.35 11.38 -4.07
CA ALA A 379 -19.29 12.71 -3.49
C ALA A 379 -19.47 13.83 -4.53
N PRO A 380 -20.13 14.94 -4.17
CA PRO A 380 -20.30 16.08 -5.07
C PRO A 380 -18.99 16.81 -5.31
N VAL A 381 -18.72 17.16 -6.57
CA VAL A 381 -17.56 17.93 -7.02
C VAL A 381 -17.97 18.97 -8.05
N ASN A 382 -17.18 20.03 -8.20
CA ASN A 382 -17.36 21.01 -9.27
C ASN A 382 -16.00 21.49 -9.82
N ALA A 383 -15.98 22.56 -10.62
CA ALA A 383 -14.76 23.08 -11.25
C ALA A 383 -13.91 24.01 -10.37
N ASN A 384 -14.22 24.15 -9.06
CA ASN A 384 -13.50 25.06 -8.16
C ASN A 384 -12.15 24.49 -7.67
N PHE A 385 -11.35 25.33 -7.02
CA PHE A 385 -10.03 24.94 -6.51
C PHE A 385 -10.11 23.78 -5.50
N ALA A 386 -11.03 23.85 -4.54
CA ALA A 386 -11.17 22.82 -3.50
C ALA A 386 -11.49 21.44 -4.10
N SER A 387 -12.37 21.40 -5.10
CA SER A 387 -12.71 20.15 -5.80
C SER A 387 -11.54 19.59 -6.58
N ARG A 388 -10.76 20.43 -7.28
CA ARG A 388 -9.57 19.97 -8.00
C ARG A 388 -8.51 19.40 -7.06
N TYR A 389 -8.22 20.12 -5.98
CA TYR A 389 -7.27 19.65 -4.95
C TYR A 389 -7.72 18.31 -4.35
N ALA A 390 -9.01 18.18 -4.02
CA ALA A 390 -9.55 16.95 -3.46
C ALA A 390 -9.51 15.76 -4.43
N ILE A 391 -9.83 15.98 -5.72
CA ILE A 391 -9.76 14.95 -6.76
C ILE A 391 -8.31 14.47 -6.93
N GLU A 392 -7.36 15.40 -7.04
CA GLU A 392 -5.94 15.07 -7.19
C GLU A 392 -5.41 14.30 -5.97
N ALA A 393 -5.82 14.70 -4.75
CA ALA A 393 -5.43 14.02 -3.53
C ALA A 393 -5.94 12.57 -3.46
N ILE A 394 -7.19 12.29 -3.84
CA ILE A 394 -7.70 10.91 -3.84
C ILE A 394 -7.11 10.08 -4.99
N GLU A 395 -6.78 10.70 -6.14
CA GLU A 395 -6.10 10.03 -7.26
C GLU A 395 -4.67 9.60 -6.85
N GLN A 396 -3.94 10.46 -6.13
CA GLN A 396 -2.62 10.11 -5.56
C GLN A 396 -2.68 8.95 -4.56
N LEU A 397 -3.83 8.76 -3.90
CA LEU A 397 -4.10 7.63 -3.01
C LEU A 397 -4.51 6.35 -3.76
N GLY A 398 -4.63 6.39 -5.10
CA GLY A 398 -5.08 5.26 -5.92
C GLY A 398 -6.59 5.04 -5.92
N MET A 399 -7.37 5.98 -5.38
CA MET A 399 -8.83 5.86 -5.33
C MET A 399 -9.48 6.26 -6.66
N ARG A 400 -10.63 5.64 -6.97
CA ARG A 400 -11.38 5.91 -8.20
C ARG A 400 -12.14 7.25 -8.17
N ARG A 401 -12.30 7.86 -9.35
CA ARG A 401 -12.96 9.17 -9.52
C ARG A 401 -14.30 9.14 -10.25
N ASP A 402 -14.59 8.05 -10.94
CA ASP A 402 -15.75 7.91 -11.82
C ASP A 402 -17.09 7.80 -11.07
N ALA A 403 -17.03 7.55 -9.77
CA ALA A 403 -18.18 7.60 -8.85
C ALA A 403 -18.51 9.02 -8.36
N LEU A 404 -17.65 10.02 -8.61
CA LEU A 404 -17.89 11.40 -8.20
C LEU A 404 -19.06 12.03 -8.98
N LEU A 405 -19.78 12.93 -8.32
CA LEU A 405 -20.98 13.60 -8.85
C LEU A 405 -20.65 15.03 -9.29
N PRO A 406 -20.54 15.32 -10.60
CA PRO A 406 -20.28 16.66 -11.08
C PRO A 406 -21.52 17.54 -10.91
N LEU A 407 -21.49 18.49 -9.98
CA LEU A 407 -22.54 19.48 -9.80
C LEU A 407 -22.30 20.70 -10.68
N GLN A 408 -23.37 21.22 -11.29
CA GLN A 408 -23.38 22.48 -12.06
C GLN A 408 -23.35 23.73 -11.16
N THR A 409 -23.28 23.56 -9.83
CA THR A 409 -23.39 24.62 -8.83
C THR A 409 -22.05 25.24 -8.45
N SER A 410 -22.08 26.47 -7.92
CA SER A 410 -20.87 27.17 -7.43
C SER A 410 -20.25 26.53 -6.17
N ARG A 411 -21.00 25.70 -5.45
CA ARG A 411 -20.55 24.93 -4.28
C ARG A 411 -20.25 23.48 -4.68
N GLY A 412 -19.06 22.98 -4.32
CA GLY A 412 -18.52 21.67 -4.71
C GLY A 412 -18.05 20.90 -3.49
N VAL A 413 -16.76 20.56 -3.41
CA VAL A 413 -16.17 20.02 -2.17
C VAL A 413 -16.37 20.97 -0.98
N GLY A 414 -16.65 20.42 0.20
CA GLY A 414 -16.83 21.21 1.42
C GLY A 414 -15.53 21.93 1.81
N VAL A 415 -15.63 23.06 2.51
CA VAL A 415 -14.45 23.81 2.94
C VAL A 415 -14.57 24.13 4.43
N ALA A 416 -13.55 23.77 5.20
CA ALA A 416 -13.43 24.13 6.61
C ALA A 416 -12.21 25.03 6.81
N ASN A 417 -12.41 26.24 7.33
CA ASN A 417 -11.34 27.11 7.77
C ASN A 417 -11.20 26.97 9.28
N LEU A 418 -10.08 26.44 9.75
CA LEU A 418 -9.78 26.21 11.16
C LEU A 418 -8.68 27.16 11.61
N LEU A 419 -8.90 27.81 12.76
CA LEU A 419 -7.95 28.71 13.39
C LEU A 419 -7.51 28.10 14.72
N LEU A 420 -6.24 27.71 14.81
CA LEU A 420 -5.65 27.10 16.00
C LEU A 420 -4.74 28.09 16.72
N ASP A 421 -4.61 27.96 18.04
CA ASP A 421 -3.56 28.64 18.79
C ASP A 421 -2.20 27.96 18.67
N SER A 422 -1.17 28.53 19.30
CA SER A 422 0.20 28.00 19.26
C SER A 422 0.37 26.63 19.92
N GLN A 423 -0.62 26.14 20.66
CA GLN A 423 -0.65 24.80 21.24
C GLN A 423 -1.45 23.81 20.36
N GLY A 424 -2.01 24.26 19.24
CA GLY A 424 -2.79 23.44 18.32
C GLY A 424 -4.27 23.30 18.72
N LEU A 425 -4.75 24.05 19.72
CA LEU A 425 -6.16 24.01 20.11
C LEU A 425 -7.01 24.92 19.22
N LEU A 426 -8.21 24.45 18.85
CA LEU A 426 -9.14 25.18 17.98
C LEU A 426 -9.72 26.41 18.70
N GLN A 427 -9.49 27.58 18.11
CA GLN A 427 -10.03 28.87 18.57
C GLN A 427 -11.32 29.26 17.82
N ALA A 428 -11.34 29.06 16.49
CA ALA A 428 -12.51 29.33 15.66
C ALA A 428 -12.52 28.44 14.41
N GLY A 429 -13.71 28.11 13.92
CA GLY A 429 -13.88 27.31 12.70
C GLY A 429 -15.06 27.82 11.87
N VAL A 430 -14.88 27.98 10.56
CA VAL A 430 -15.96 28.27 9.61
C VAL A 430 -16.03 27.15 8.59
N VAL A 431 -17.19 26.49 8.49
CA VAL A 431 -17.35 25.27 7.71
C VAL A 431 -18.53 25.41 6.74
N ASP A 432 -18.29 25.25 5.44
CA ASP A 432 -19.33 25.12 4.40
C ASP A 432 -19.33 23.69 3.85
N MET A 433 -20.38 22.94 4.19
CA MET A 433 -20.60 21.56 3.73
C MET A 433 -21.95 21.42 3.01
N THR A 434 -22.51 22.53 2.51
CA THR A 434 -23.89 22.57 2.00
C THR A 434 -24.08 21.90 0.64
N SER A 435 -23.00 21.54 -0.06
CA SER A 435 -23.05 20.92 -1.38
C SER A 435 -23.68 19.53 -1.40
N VAL A 436 -23.39 18.71 -0.39
CA VAL A 436 -23.95 17.36 -0.26
C VAL A 436 -25.44 17.37 0.06
N GLU A 437 -25.94 18.46 0.65
CA GLU A 437 -27.36 18.67 0.85
C GLU A 437 -28.11 18.97 -0.44
N GLN A 438 -27.44 19.12 -1.59
CA GLN A 438 -28.07 19.35 -2.89
C GLN A 438 -28.18 18.07 -3.72
N VAL A 439 -27.41 17.03 -3.36
CA VAL A 439 -27.41 15.74 -4.05
C VAL A 439 -28.80 15.10 -3.98
N THR A 440 -29.25 14.54 -5.09
CA THR A 440 -30.53 13.85 -5.20
C THR A 440 -30.38 12.34 -5.01
N ALA A 441 -31.47 11.68 -4.60
CA ALA A 441 -31.48 10.22 -4.48
C ALA A 441 -31.25 9.53 -5.83
N GLU A 442 -31.74 10.09 -6.94
CA GLU A 442 -31.59 9.48 -8.27
C GLU A 442 -30.14 9.52 -8.78
N GLU A 443 -29.41 10.61 -8.52
CA GLU A 443 -27.98 10.69 -8.83
C GLU A 443 -27.17 9.64 -8.05
N ILE A 444 -27.47 9.48 -6.76
CA ILE A 444 -26.82 8.45 -5.92
C ILE A 444 -27.15 7.06 -6.44
N LYS A 445 -28.43 6.74 -6.67
CA LYS A 445 -28.86 5.42 -7.18
C LYS A 445 -28.23 5.09 -8.52
N SER A 446 -28.13 6.07 -9.42
CA SER A 446 -27.44 5.91 -10.71
C SER A 446 -25.99 5.49 -10.49
N LYS A 447 -25.24 6.19 -9.62
CA LYS A 447 -23.85 5.80 -9.31
C LYS A 447 -23.75 4.46 -8.61
N LEU A 448 -24.68 4.13 -7.71
CA LEU A 448 -24.72 2.83 -7.07
C LEU A 448 -24.88 1.69 -8.09
N ASN A 449 -25.67 1.87 -9.16
CA ASN A 449 -25.77 0.89 -10.25
C ASN A 449 -24.44 0.67 -10.97
N ASP A 450 -23.68 1.73 -11.19
CA ASP A 450 -22.41 1.65 -11.91
C ASP A 450 -21.31 0.97 -11.09
N VAL A 451 -21.36 1.09 -9.76
CA VAL A 451 -20.28 0.64 -8.87
C VAL A 451 -20.58 -0.64 -8.11
N ILE A 452 -21.84 -0.92 -7.76
CA ILE A 452 -22.22 -2.12 -7.01
C ILE A 452 -22.26 -3.34 -7.92
N ASP A 453 -21.44 -4.33 -7.58
CA ASP A 453 -21.45 -5.63 -8.24
C ASP A 453 -22.35 -6.57 -7.43
N MET A 454 -23.55 -6.80 -7.97
CA MET A 454 -24.59 -7.62 -7.34
C MET A 454 -24.20 -9.09 -7.18
N SER A 455 -23.16 -9.58 -7.88
CA SER A 455 -22.65 -10.94 -7.70
C SER A 455 -21.81 -11.11 -6.44
N LYS A 456 -21.51 -10.01 -5.74
CA LYS A 456 -20.60 -9.97 -4.60
C LYS A 456 -21.26 -9.35 -3.37
N ARG A 457 -20.69 -9.66 -2.21
CA ARG A 457 -21.09 -9.00 -0.96
C ARG A 457 -20.76 -7.51 -1.08
N SER A 458 -21.80 -6.69 -0.89
CA SER A 458 -21.73 -5.25 -1.12
C SER A 458 -22.30 -4.47 0.06
N ILE A 459 -21.75 -3.28 0.29
CA ILE A 459 -22.19 -2.36 1.34
C ILE A 459 -22.20 -0.91 0.83
N ALA A 460 -23.26 -0.19 1.18
CA ALA A 460 -23.39 1.25 0.97
C ALA A 460 -23.27 1.97 2.33
N ILE A 461 -22.40 2.97 2.40
CA ILE A 461 -22.11 3.73 3.61
C ILE A 461 -22.64 5.15 3.45
N PHE A 462 -23.37 5.63 4.44
CA PHE A 462 -23.96 6.96 4.49
C PHE A 462 -23.21 7.84 5.49
N ASP A 463 -22.72 8.97 5.00
CA ASP A 463 -22.42 10.12 5.84
C ASP A 463 -23.74 10.80 6.27
N ALA A 464 -23.85 11.17 7.55
CA ALA A 464 -24.97 11.90 8.12
C ALA A 464 -25.26 13.29 7.50
N ASN A 465 -24.42 13.77 6.58
CA ASN A 465 -24.62 15.01 5.85
C ASN A 465 -25.77 14.97 4.83
N LEU A 466 -26.30 13.81 4.45
CA LEU A 466 -27.43 13.69 3.53
C LEU A 466 -28.77 14.14 4.16
N ARG A 467 -29.72 14.57 3.31
CA ARG A 467 -31.10 14.88 3.76
C ARG A 467 -31.84 13.59 4.16
N PRO A 468 -32.72 13.60 5.19
CA PRO A 468 -33.42 12.40 5.65
C PRO A 468 -34.20 11.65 4.55
N GLU A 469 -34.80 12.38 3.61
CA GLU A 469 -35.58 11.81 2.50
C GLU A 469 -34.68 11.12 1.46
N VAL A 470 -33.45 11.61 1.29
CA VAL A 470 -32.44 10.99 0.42
C VAL A 470 -31.93 9.70 1.06
N ILE A 471 -31.61 9.74 2.35
CA ILE A 471 -31.19 8.54 3.10
C ILE A 471 -32.27 7.47 3.01
N ALA A 472 -33.53 7.84 3.24
CA ALA A 472 -34.69 6.94 3.13
C ALA A 472 -34.76 6.26 1.74
N SER A 473 -34.73 7.07 0.68
CA SER A 473 -34.82 6.59 -0.70
C SER A 473 -33.68 5.65 -1.09
N VAL A 474 -32.44 5.93 -0.67
CA VAL A 474 -31.28 5.08 -0.95
C VAL A 474 -31.27 3.83 -0.07
N LEU A 475 -31.70 3.92 1.20
CA LEU A 475 -31.85 2.78 2.10
C LEU A 475 -32.87 1.76 1.55
N ALA A 476 -34.02 2.22 1.05
CA ALA A 476 -34.99 1.37 0.36
C ALA A 476 -34.35 0.65 -0.84
N TYR A 477 -33.66 1.43 -1.67
CA TYR A 477 -33.01 0.97 -2.88
C TYR A 477 -31.95 -0.12 -2.64
N CYS A 478 -31.13 0.06 -1.60
CA CYS A 478 -30.11 -0.92 -1.20
C CYS A 478 -30.75 -2.23 -0.72
N HIS A 479 -31.81 -2.15 0.07
CA HIS A 479 -32.47 -3.34 0.61
C HIS A 479 -33.17 -4.19 -0.45
N GLU A 480 -33.88 -3.57 -1.40
CA GLU A 480 -34.47 -4.27 -2.56
C GLU A 480 -33.43 -5.09 -3.35
N ARG A 481 -32.15 -4.72 -3.22
CA ARG A 481 -31.00 -5.32 -3.91
C ARG A 481 -30.13 -6.17 -3.00
N GLY A 482 -30.49 -6.35 -1.72
CA GLY A 482 -29.67 -7.11 -0.77
C GLY A 482 -28.31 -6.47 -0.46
N VAL A 483 -28.16 -5.16 -0.67
CA VAL A 483 -26.95 -4.39 -0.34
C VAL A 483 -27.03 -3.98 1.13
N ALA A 484 -26.00 -4.31 1.91
CA ALA A 484 -25.93 -3.90 3.31
C ALA A 484 -25.72 -2.39 3.45
N THR A 485 -26.12 -1.83 4.58
CA THR A 485 -26.03 -0.38 4.82
C THR A 485 -25.32 -0.04 6.11
N LEU A 486 -24.47 0.99 6.08
CA LEU A 486 -23.77 1.52 7.25
C LEU A 486 -24.00 3.01 7.38
N PHE A 487 -24.35 3.50 8.57
CA PHE A 487 -24.45 4.93 8.84
C PHE A 487 -23.33 5.39 9.79
N GLU A 488 -22.51 6.33 9.33
CA GLU A 488 -21.44 6.96 10.12
C GLU A 488 -21.86 8.41 10.45
N PRO A 489 -22.12 8.73 11.73
CA PRO A 489 -22.45 10.09 12.15
C PRO A 489 -21.26 11.06 11.99
N THR A 490 -21.55 12.34 11.74
CA THR A 490 -20.51 13.36 11.50
C THR A 490 -20.52 14.54 12.46
N SER A 491 -21.65 14.79 13.12
CA SER A 491 -21.78 15.76 14.21
C SER A 491 -23.02 15.44 15.04
N LEU A 492 -23.15 16.04 16.22
CA LEU A 492 -24.31 15.84 17.09
C LEU A 492 -25.64 16.21 16.42
N ASP A 493 -25.68 17.32 15.68
CA ASP A 493 -26.89 17.77 14.99
C ASP A 493 -27.22 16.85 13.81
N LYS A 494 -26.21 16.43 13.05
CA LYS A 494 -26.39 15.59 11.86
C LYS A 494 -26.72 14.13 12.23
N ALA A 495 -26.18 13.62 13.34
CA ALA A 495 -26.51 12.30 13.87
C ALA A 495 -28.02 12.11 14.05
N SER A 496 -28.73 13.18 14.42
CA SER A 496 -30.19 13.16 14.66
C SER A 496 -31.03 13.07 13.38
N ARG A 497 -30.43 13.24 12.20
CA ARG A 497 -31.16 13.20 10.91
C ARG A 497 -31.73 11.81 10.62
N ILE A 498 -31.00 10.76 10.98
CA ILE A 498 -31.45 9.37 10.77
C ILE A 498 -32.74 9.05 11.54
N CYS A 499 -32.99 9.72 12.67
CA CYS A 499 -34.22 9.56 13.46
C CYS A 499 -35.47 9.94 12.64
N HIS A 500 -35.37 10.97 11.78
CA HIS A 500 -36.47 11.39 10.91
C HIS A 500 -36.70 10.37 9.78
N THR A 501 -35.64 9.75 9.26
CA THR A 501 -35.74 8.63 8.32
C THR A 501 -36.47 7.44 8.96
N PHE A 502 -36.18 7.11 10.22
CA PHE A 502 -36.89 6.04 10.92
C PHE A 502 -38.38 6.33 11.13
N GLN A 503 -38.76 7.60 11.25
CA GLN A 503 -40.16 8.02 11.38
C GLN A 503 -40.92 7.90 10.06
N THR A 504 -40.31 8.32 8.95
CA THR A 504 -40.97 8.32 7.63
C THR A 504 -40.94 6.95 6.96
N GLN A 505 -39.90 6.15 7.21
CA GLN A 505 -39.71 4.85 6.59
C GLN A 505 -39.74 3.73 7.63
N ARG A 506 -40.79 2.90 7.57
CA ARG A 506 -41.03 1.81 8.53
C ARG A 506 -40.16 0.57 8.30
N GLN A 507 -39.75 0.33 7.05
CA GLN A 507 -38.88 -0.76 6.60
C GLN A 507 -38.08 -0.27 5.38
N PRO A 508 -36.85 -0.72 5.17
CA PRO A 508 -36.09 -1.73 5.94
C PRO A 508 -35.30 -1.12 7.11
N ARG A 509 -34.78 -1.98 8.01
CA ARG A 509 -33.80 -1.58 9.04
C ARG A 509 -32.44 -1.28 8.41
N LEU A 510 -31.68 -0.41 9.07
CA LEU A 510 -30.29 -0.13 8.72
C LEU A 510 -29.43 -1.33 9.17
N SER A 511 -28.48 -1.79 8.35
CA SER A 511 -27.68 -2.96 8.72
C SER A 511 -26.69 -2.65 9.85
N MET A 512 -26.03 -1.49 9.79
CA MET A 512 -24.95 -1.12 10.69
C MET A 512 -24.94 0.38 11.02
N MET A 513 -24.55 0.74 12.23
CA MET A 513 -24.29 2.12 12.62
C MET A 513 -23.13 2.19 13.60
N THR A 514 -22.32 3.24 13.49
CA THR A 514 -21.05 3.38 14.20
C THR A 514 -20.98 4.72 14.94
N PRO A 515 -21.87 5.01 15.91
CA PRO A 515 -21.86 6.29 16.61
C PRO A 515 -20.79 6.37 17.70
N ASN A 516 -20.39 7.57 18.10
CA ASN A 516 -19.79 7.75 19.42
C ASN A 516 -20.87 7.82 20.52
N ALA A 517 -20.46 7.65 21.79
CA ALA A 517 -21.40 7.61 22.92
C ALA A 517 -22.26 8.88 23.06
N ILE A 518 -21.73 10.05 22.68
CA ILE A 518 -22.45 11.33 22.76
C ILE A 518 -23.50 11.43 21.64
N GLU A 519 -23.13 11.03 20.42
CA GLU A 519 -24.05 10.92 19.28
C GLU A 519 -25.16 9.91 19.54
N LEU A 520 -24.84 8.74 20.13
CA LEU A 520 -25.81 7.73 20.50
C LEU A 520 -26.86 8.31 21.46
N ARG A 521 -26.43 9.01 22.50
CA ARG A 521 -27.35 9.67 23.44
C ARG A 521 -28.24 10.69 22.74
N ARG A 522 -27.66 11.51 21.85
CA ARG A 522 -28.41 12.51 21.09
C ARG A 522 -29.45 11.90 20.17
N MET A 523 -29.13 10.79 19.51
CA MET A 523 -30.08 10.03 18.69
C MET A 523 -31.18 9.41 19.54
N TYR A 524 -30.82 8.76 20.65
CA TYR A 524 -31.77 8.19 21.61
C TYR A 524 -32.79 9.23 22.08
N ASP A 525 -32.32 10.40 22.53
CA ASP A 525 -33.19 11.49 22.99
C ASP A 525 -34.09 12.01 21.86
N THR A 526 -33.57 12.08 20.63
CA THR A 526 -34.34 12.54 19.46
C THR A 526 -35.43 11.54 19.09
N CYS A 527 -35.12 10.24 19.02
CA CYS A 527 -36.09 9.18 18.74
C CYS A 527 -37.24 9.18 19.77
N ARG A 528 -36.95 9.43 21.05
CA ARG A 528 -37.99 9.54 22.09
C ARG A 528 -38.82 10.82 21.96
N LYS A 529 -38.20 11.94 21.57
CA LYS A 529 -38.93 13.19 21.29
C LYS A 529 -39.92 13.04 20.13
N VAL A 530 -39.55 12.29 19.08
CA VAL A 530 -40.46 11.96 17.97
C VAL A 530 -41.33 10.72 18.24
N GLN A 531 -41.35 10.23 19.48
CA GLN A 531 -42.22 9.16 19.98
C GLN A 531 -42.08 7.80 19.25
N LEU A 532 -40.90 7.51 18.70
CA LEU A 532 -40.64 6.20 18.08
C LEU A 532 -40.72 5.03 19.06
N ASP A 533 -40.55 5.30 20.36
CA ASP A 533 -40.66 4.35 21.46
C ASP A 533 -42.10 4.06 21.90
N GLN A 534 -43.08 4.71 21.26
CA GLN A 534 -44.51 4.47 21.47
C GLN A 534 -45.14 3.65 20.32
N GLU A 535 -44.36 3.28 19.31
CA GLU A 535 -44.85 2.53 18.16
C GLU A 535 -44.82 1.02 18.41
N ASP A 536 -45.88 0.29 18.02
CA ASP A 536 -45.98 -1.17 18.19
C ASP A 536 -44.78 -1.94 17.60
N ARG A 537 -44.23 -1.44 16.47
CA ARG A 537 -43.06 -2.06 15.83
C ARG A 537 -41.80 -2.00 16.69
N TRP A 538 -41.68 -0.96 17.53
CA TRP A 538 -40.53 -0.82 18.41
C TRP A 538 -40.60 -1.90 19.49
N PHE A 539 -41.75 -2.02 20.17
CA PHE A 539 -41.99 -3.08 21.17
C PHE A 539 -41.75 -4.47 20.56
N ALA A 540 -42.35 -4.76 19.41
CA ALA A 540 -42.17 -6.04 18.72
C ALA A 540 -40.69 -6.35 18.42
N SER A 541 -39.91 -5.34 18.00
CA SER A 541 -38.49 -5.53 17.71
C SER A 541 -37.63 -5.73 18.96
N ILE A 542 -37.97 -5.08 20.06
CA ILE A 542 -37.27 -5.21 21.35
C ILE A 542 -37.58 -6.55 22.01
N ASP A 543 -38.84 -7.01 21.96
CA ASP A 543 -39.24 -8.31 22.50
C ASP A 543 -38.48 -9.46 21.82
N LEU A 544 -38.26 -9.34 20.51
CA LEU A 544 -37.46 -10.30 19.72
C LEU A 544 -35.97 -10.35 20.12
N LEU A 545 -35.45 -9.41 20.91
CA LEU A 545 -34.07 -9.47 21.41
C LEU A 545 -33.90 -10.45 22.56
N GLY A 546 -34.99 -10.97 23.14
CA GLY A 546 -34.93 -11.97 24.23
C GLY A 546 -34.26 -11.45 25.49
N ILE A 547 -34.47 -10.16 25.84
CA ILE A 547 -33.84 -9.53 27.01
C ILE A 547 -34.62 -9.91 28.28
N ASP A 548 -34.25 -11.03 28.87
CA ASP A 548 -34.82 -11.55 30.13
C ASP A 548 -34.07 -11.04 31.38
N SER A 549 -34.40 -11.58 32.56
CA SER A 549 -33.72 -11.21 33.81
C SER A 549 -32.27 -11.70 33.89
N ASP A 550 -31.95 -12.84 33.27
CA ASP A 550 -30.59 -13.41 33.27
C ASP A 550 -29.65 -12.56 32.39
N PHE A 551 -30.11 -12.16 31.21
CA PHE A 551 -29.39 -11.26 30.32
C PHE A 551 -29.06 -9.93 31.02
N ARG A 552 -30.04 -9.33 31.71
CA ARG A 552 -29.84 -8.09 32.48
C ARG A 552 -28.81 -8.28 33.61
N ALA A 553 -28.92 -9.36 34.38
CA ALA A 553 -27.98 -9.66 35.46
C ALA A 553 -26.54 -9.90 34.94
N LYS A 554 -26.41 -10.57 33.78
CA LYS A 554 -25.10 -10.74 33.11
C LYS A 554 -24.54 -9.41 32.63
N LEU A 555 -25.37 -8.55 32.06
CA LEU A 555 -24.99 -7.21 31.61
C LEU A 555 -24.43 -6.37 32.76
N ASP A 556 -25.15 -6.30 33.88
CA ASP A 556 -24.72 -5.56 35.08
C ASP A 556 -23.40 -6.08 35.66
N ARG A 557 -23.16 -7.40 35.57
CA ARG A 557 -21.95 -8.03 36.10
C ARG A 557 -20.73 -7.89 35.19
N ARG A 558 -20.91 -7.90 33.87
CA ARG A 558 -19.80 -8.03 32.89
C ARG A 558 -19.44 -6.72 32.19
N MET A 559 -20.35 -5.75 32.13
CA MET A 559 -20.05 -4.45 31.56
C MET A 559 -19.36 -3.53 32.58
N PRO A 560 -18.45 -2.64 32.13
CA PRO A 560 -17.82 -1.68 33.02
C PRO A 560 -18.85 -0.75 33.70
N ARG A 561 -18.62 -0.42 34.97
CA ARG A 561 -19.56 0.42 35.74
C ARG A 561 -19.82 1.77 35.09
N TRP A 562 -18.78 2.45 34.59
CA TRP A 562 -18.90 3.74 33.91
C TRP A 562 -19.83 3.69 32.68
N MET A 563 -19.85 2.55 31.98
CA MET A 563 -20.66 2.37 30.77
C MET A 563 -22.14 2.17 31.13
N LEU A 564 -22.41 1.43 32.21
CA LEU A 564 -23.75 1.25 32.77
C LEU A 564 -24.31 2.55 33.34
N ASP A 565 -23.51 3.31 34.09
CA ASP A 565 -23.93 4.58 34.69
C ASP A 565 -24.28 5.64 33.63
N GLN A 566 -23.63 5.60 32.46
CA GLN A 566 -23.97 6.45 31.31
C GLN A 566 -25.18 5.95 30.51
N GLY A 567 -25.66 4.73 30.80
CA GLY A 567 -26.79 4.11 30.10
C GLY A 567 -26.48 3.69 28.66
N ILE A 568 -25.21 3.47 28.30
CA ILE A 568 -24.80 3.16 26.92
C ILE A 568 -25.44 1.86 26.42
N PRO A 569 -25.43 0.73 27.17
CA PRO A 569 -26.08 -0.49 26.72
C PRO A 569 -27.59 -0.34 26.52
N GLN A 570 -28.27 0.43 27.39
CA GLN A 570 -29.70 0.70 27.30
C GLN A 570 -30.04 1.54 26.06
N GLN A 571 -29.24 2.58 25.78
CA GLN A 571 -29.38 3.39 24.57
C GLN A 571 -29.08 2.55 23.31
N ALA A 572 -28.10 1.65 23.35
CA ALA A 572 -27.81 0.75 22.24
C ALA A 572 -28.95 -0.24 21.99
N ILE A 573 -29.48 -0.90 23.03
CA ILE A 573 -30.67 -1.78 22.94
C ILE A 573 -31.84 -1.05 22.29
N PHE A 574 -32.12 0.18 22.72
CA PHE A 574 -33.20 0.99 22.14
C PHE A 574 -33.04 1.15 20.62
N MET A 575 -31.81 1.42 20.16
CA MET A 575 -31.51 1.64 18.74
C MET A 575 -31.54 0.35 17.92
N LEU A 576 -31.41 -0.84 18.54
CA LEU A 576 -31.54 -2.13 17.85
C LEU A 576 -32.95 -2.42 17.32
N ALA A 577 -33.94 -1.59 17.64
CA ALA A 577 -35.24 -1.59 16.98
C ALA A 577 -35.16 -1.13 15.51
N PHE A 578 -34.15 -0.32 15.17
CA PHE A 578 -34.00 0.31 13.86
C PHE A 578 -32.73 -0.11 13.11
N VAL A 579 -31.77 -0.69 13.83
CA VAL A 579 -30.44 -1.08 13.32
C VAL A 579 -30.12 -2.53 13.71
N ASP A 580 -29.51 -3.31 12.83
CA ASP A 580 -29.11 -4.68 13.17
C ASP A 580 -27.82 -4.75 14.01
N THR A 581 -26.87 -3.84 13.76
CA THR A 581 -25.57 -3.80 14.43
C THR A 581 -25.13 -2.39 14.80
N LEU A 582 -24.68 -2.19 16.04
CA LEU A 582 -24.14 -0.93 16.56
C LEU A 582 -22.69 -1.12 17.02
N LEU A 583 -21.82 -0.21 16.59
CA LEU A 583 -20.44 -0.08 17.07
C LEU A 583 -20.28 1.28 17.78
N VAL A 584 -20.48 1.29 19.10
CA VAL A 584 -20.50 2.52 19.90
C VAL A 584 -19.09 2.88 20.38
N LYS A 585 -18.50 3.91 19.78
CA LYS A 585 -17.17 4.43 20.12
C LYS A 585 -17.21 5.20 21.44
N CYS A 586 -16.37 4.81 22.40
CA CYS A 586 -16.28 5.41 23.74
C CYS A 586 -14.91 6.08 23.99
N GLY A 587 -14.23 6.51 22.92
CA GLY A 587 -12.95 7.23 22.99
C GLY A 587 -11.85 6.43 23.69
N SER A 588 -11.16 7.06 24.65
CA SER A 588 -10.08 6.44 25.44
C SER A 588 -10.53 5.27 26.32
N GLN A 589 -11.84 5.02 26.42
CA GLN A 589 -12.39 3.87 27.14
C GLN A 589 -12.70 2.67 26.22
N GLY A 590 -12.44 2.75 24.91
CA GLY A 590 -12.66 1.64 23.98
C GLY A 590 -14.01 1.76 23.26
N PHE A 591 -14.70 0.64 23.03
CA PHE A 591 -15.99 0.64 22.32
C PHE A 591 -16.89 -0.55 22.67
N LEU A 592 -18.18 -0.44 22.39
CA LEU A 592 -19.19 -1.48 22.58
C LEU A 592 -19.73 -1.94 21.22
N VAL A 593 -19.79 -3.25 20.99
CA VAL A 593 -20.56 -3.85 19.88
C VAL A 593 -21.89 -4.36 20.44
N ALA A 594 -23.00 -3.98 19.80
CA ALA A 594 -24.30 -4.60 20.02
C ALA A 594 -24.83 -5.14 18.67
N HIS A 595 -25.07 -6.44 18.57
CA HIS A 595 -25.37 -7.11 17.29
C HIS A 595 -26.53 -8.10 17.45
N ARG A 596 -27.55 -8.00 16.58
CA ARG A 596 -28.66 -8.96 16.50
C ARG A 596 -28.19 -10.27 15.89
N LEU A 597 -28.51 -11.38 16.53
CA LEU A 597 -28.20 -12.74 16.09
C LEU A 597 -29.44 -13.42 15.49
N ASN A 598 -29.21 -14.29 14.51
CA ASN A 598 -30.24 -15.10 13.88
C ASN A 598 -30.17 -16.56 14.37
N GLY A 599 -30.28 -16.78 15.68
CA GLY A 599 -30.37 -18.10 16.32
C GLY A 599 -29.18 -18.47 17.22
N PRO A 600 -29.23 -19.63 17.89
CA PRO A 600 -28.21 -20.08 18.82
C PRO A 600 -26.91 -20.39 18.07
N GLN A 601 -26.03 -19.40 18.04
CA GLN A 601 -24.69 -19.56 17.50
C GLN A 601 -23.77 -19.82 18.68
N GLY A 602 -23.01 -20.92 18.62
CA GLY A 602 -22.14 -21.41 19.70
C GLY A 602 -20.94 -20.51 20.07
N ALA A 603 -21.12 -19.19 20.06
CA ALA A 603 -20.15 -18.22 20.50
C ALA A 603 -20.02 -18.27 22.03
N LYS A 604 -18.81 -18.58 22.49
CA LYS A 604 -18.48 -18.53 23.91
C LYS A 604 -18.50 -17.08 24.38
N GLU A 605 -19.22 -16.84 25.47
CA GLU A 605 -19.08 -15.59 26.21
C GLU A 605 -17.71 -15.52 26.89
N ASP A 606 -17.19 -14.31 27.01
CA ASP A 606 -15.99 -13.96 27.77
C ASP A 606 -16.33 -12.97 28.89
N LYS A 607 -15.32 -12.48 29.61
CA LYS A 607 -15.49 -11.54 30.73
C LYS A 607 -16.12 -10.18 30.36
N HIS A 608 -16.17 -9.82 29.08
CA HIS A 608 -16.67 -8.54 28.58
C HIS A 608 -17.79 -8.72 27.55
N SER A 609 -18.39 -9.91 27.46
CA SER A 609 -19.51 -10.18 26.57
C SER A 609 -20.68 -10.83 27.28
N VAL A 610 -21.87 -10.52 26.77
CA VAL A 610 -23.17 -11.09 27.16
C VAL A 610 -23.89 -11.49 25.89
N ILE A 611 -24.28 -12.76 25.79
CA ILE A 611 -24.84 -13.32 24.56
C ILE A 611 -26.07 -14.16 24.92
N ASN A 612 -27.16 -13.97 24.17
CA ASN A 612 -28.31 -14.90 24.12
C ASN A 612 -28.54 -15.34 22.66
N GLU A 613 -29.67 -15.99 22.37
CA GLU A 613 -30.00 -16.49 21.02
C GLU A 613 -30.23 -15.38 19.97
N HIS A 614 -30.44 -14.14 20.39
CA HIS A 614 -30.90 -13.05 19.52
C HIS A 614 -30.03 -11.79 19.59
N LEU A 615 -29.12 -11.69 20.56
CA LEU A 615 -28.36 -10.49 20.87
C LEU A 615 -27.00 -10.84 21.45
N MET A 616 -25.97 -10.25 20.85
CA MET A 616 -24.62 -10.16 21.37
C MET A 616 -24.36 -8.72 21.81
N MET A 617 -23.90 -8.53 23.06
CA MET A 617 -23.25 -7.31 23.50
C MET A 617 -21.83 -7.60 23.97
N GLN A 618 -20.84 -6.94 23.37
CA GLN A 618 -19.43 -7.11 23.72
C GLN A 618 -18.70 -5.79 23.84
N TYR A 619 -18.07 -5.57 24.99
CA TYR A 619 -17.19 -4.45 25.25
C TYR A 619 -15.74 -4.80 24.88
N PHE A 620 -15.09 -3.90 24.15
CA PHE A 620 -13.69 -3.96 23.76
C PHE A 620 -12.94 -2.82 24.46
N PRO A 621 -12.12 -3.13 25.49
CA PRO A 621 -11.32 -2.12 26.18
C PRO A 621 -10.35 -1.40 25.24
N ALA A 622 -10.03 -0.15 25.55
CA ALA A 622 -8.97 0.59 24.85
C ALA A 622 -7.61 -0.12 24.99
N VAL A 623 -6.85 -0.12 23.90
CA VAL A 623 -5.46 -0.61 23.88
C VAL A 623 -4.54 0.60 24.02
N PRO A 624 -3.56 0.58 24.93
CA PRO A 624 -2.59 1.67 25.05
C PRO A 624 -1.86 1.92 23.73
N ALA A 625 -1.88 3.17 23.27
CA ALA A 625 -1.19 3.64 22.09
C ALA A 625 -0.70 5.07 22.31
N GLU A 626 0.44 5.42 21.70
CA GLU A 626 0.89 6.80 21.60
C GLU A 626 -0.05 7.56 20.65
N ILE A 627 -0.61 8.69 21.11
CA ILE A 627 -1.58 9.47 20.34
C ILE A 627 -0.83 10.65 19.70
N VAL A 628 -0.78 10.65 18.37
CA VAL A 628 -0.25 11.72 17.53
C VAL A 628 -1.40 12.62 17.04
N ASN A 629 -2.48 12.00 16.57
CA ASN A 629 -3.67 12.69 16.05
C ASN A 629 -4.92 11.87 16.42
N ASP A 630 -5.97 12.49 16.95
CA ASP A 630 -7.23 11.81 17.27
C ASP A 630 -8.31 11.93 16.18
N THR A 631 -8.06 12.77 15.17
CA THR A 631 -8.96 12.95 14.03
C THR A 631 -8.95 11.70 13.13
N GLY A 632 -10.13 11.29 12.68
CA GLY A 632 -10.29 10.18 11.73
C GLY A 632 -10.12 8.77 12.30
N ALA A 633 -9.73 8.59 13.57
CA ALA A 633 -9.66 7.25 14.20
C ALA A 633 -11.01 6.50 14.17
N GLY A 634 -12.11 7.23 14.37
CA GLY A 634 -13.48 6.71 14.23
C GLY A 634 -13.83 6.33 12.79
N ASP A 635 -13.40 7.14 11.83
CA ASP A 635 -13.66 6.92 10.40
C ASP A 635 -12.88 5.70 9.88
N SER A 636 -11.63 5.55 10.30
CA SER A 636 -10.81 4.37 10.02
C SER A 636 -11.38 3.11 10.64
N MET A 637 -11.98 3.22 11.84
CA MET A 637 -12.72 2.11 12.45
C MET A 637 -13.93 1.72 11.59
N ALA A 638 -14.72 2.68 11.11
CA ALA A 638 -15.88 2.43 10.27
C ALA A 638 -15.51 1.84 8.89
N GLY A 639 -14.45 2.36 8.25
CA GLY A 639 -13.93 1.82 6.99
C GLY A 639 -13.42 0.38 7.14
N ALA A 640 -12.70 0.09 8.21
CA ALA A 640 -12.25 -1.26 8.54
C ALA A 640 -13.40 -2.23 8.87
N TRP A 641 -14.43 -1.73 9.54
CA TRP A 641 -15.63 -2.50 9.84
C TRP A 641 -16.38 -2.90 8.56
N ALA A 642 -16.57 -1.96 7.64
CA ALA A 642 -17.15 -2.22 6.32
C ALA A 642 -16.29 -3.20 5.49
N ALA A 643 -14.96 -3.03 5.53
CA ALA A 643 -14.03 -3.94 4.87
C ALA A 643 -14.16 -5.38 5.39
N ALA A 644 -14.19 -5.57 6.72
CA ALA A 644 -14.37 -6.87 7.33
C ALA A 644 -15.72 -7.51 6.97
N TYR A 645 -16.79 -6.72 6.92
CA TYR A 645 -18.10 -7.19 6.48
C TYR A 645 -18.06 -7.71 5.04
N VAL A 646 -17.47 -6.96 4.11
CA VAL A 646 -17.40 -7.37 2.70
C VAL A 646 -16.60 -8.67 2.53
N GLN A 647 -15.48 -8.81 3.25
CA GLN A 647 -14.67 -10.03 3.23
C GLN A 647 -15.43 -11.25 3.78
N ASN A 648 -15.97 -11.15 4.99
CA ASN A 648 -16.36 -12.33 5.78
C ASN A 648 -17.86 -12.41 6.09
N GLY A 649 -18.58 -11.28 5.97
CA GLY A 649 -19.95 -11.13 6.48
C GLY A 649 -20.01 -11.20 8.01
N PHE A 650 -21.15 -10.84 8.57
CA PHE A 650 -21.43 -10.94 10.01
C PHE A 650 -22.44 -12.05 10.29
N ALA A 651 -22.16 -13.23 9.73
CA ALA A 651 -23.01 -14.39 9.93
C ALA A 651 -22.89 -14.96 11.35
N SER A 652 -21.81 -14.65 12.09
CA SER A 652 -21.63 -15.11 13.46
C SER A 652 -21.07 -14.11 14.46
N ALA A 653 -21.37 -14.30 15.74
CA ALA A 653 -20.78 -13.51 16.84
C ALA A 653 -19.23 -13.56 16.85
N ASP A 654 -18.62 -14.69 16.48
CA ASP A 654 -17.17 -14.78 16.33
C ASP A 654 -16.65 -13.96 15.13
N ALA A 655 -17.36 -13.98 13.99
CA ALA A 655 -17.02 -13.13 12.84
C ALA A 655 -17.12 -11.63 13.20
N VAL A 656 -18.15 -11.24 13.93
CA VAL A 656 -18.35 -9.88 14.46
C VAL A 656 -17.22 -9.49 15.42
N ARG A 657 -16.83 -10.37 16.35
CA ARG A 657 -15.72 -10.14 17.29
C ARG A 657 -14.39 -9.95 16.55
N LYS A 658 -14.11 -10.77 15.53
CA LYS A 658 -12.90 -10.64 14.70
C LYS A 658 -12.89 -9.32 13.93
N ALA A 659 -14.03 -8.94 13.36
CA ALA A 659 -14.19 -7.64 12.69
C ALA A 659 -13.96 -6.47 13.66
N ALA A 660 -14.37 -6.61 14.93
CA ALA A 660 -14.22 -5.56 15.94
C ALA A 660 -12.76 -5.32 16.30
N LEU A 661 -12.01 -6.40 16.50
CA LEU A 661 -10.57 -6.33 16.72
C LEU A 661 -9.83 -5.75 15.50
N TYR A 662 -10.27 -6.09 14.28
CA TYR A 662 -9.72 -5.51 13.05
C TYR A 662 -9.97 -4.01 12.97
N ALA A 663 -11.19 -3.57 13.25
CA ALA A 663 -11.56 -2.16 13.26
C ALA A 663 -10.83 -1.36 14.36
N GLN A 664 -10.64 -1.95 15.55
CA GLN A 664 -9.84 -1.34 16.62
C GLN A 664 -8.39 -1.10 16.20
N ARG A 665 -7.78 -2.04 15.48
CA ARG A 665 -6.40 -1.89 14.98
C ARG A 665 -6.28 -0.75 13.96
N ALA A 666 -7.27 -0.60 13.07
CA ALA A 666 -7.29 0.51 12.12
C ALA A 666 -7.43 1.87 12.81
N ALA A 667 -8.24 1.95 13.87
CA ALA A 667 -8.33 3.14 14.71
C ALA A 667 -6.98 3.48 15.36
N ILE A 668 -6.32 2.51 15.98
CA ILE A 668 -5.02 2.70 16.63
C ILE A 668 -3.94 3.15 15.62
N ALA A 669 -3.91 2.55 14.42
CA ALA A 669 -2.97 2.96 13.37
C ALA A 669 -3.17 4.42 12.94
N SER A 670 -4.41 4.91 12.96
CA SER A 670 -4.70 6.32 12.69
C SER A 670 -4.34 7.23 13.87
N LEU A 671 -4.58 6.77 15.11
CA LEU A 671 -4.15 7.49 16.32
C LEU A 671 -2.64 7.75 16.36
N GLN A 672 -1.85 6.86 15.75
CA GLN A 672 -0.39 6.92 15.69
C GLN A 672 0.14 7.68 14.45
N SER A 673 -0.74 8.28 13.64
CA SER A 673 -0.38 8.97 12.40
C SER A 673 -0.59 10.48 12.52
N GLU A 674 0.12 11.27 11.72
CA GLU A 674 -0.20 12.68 11.54
C GLU A 674 -1.45 12.89 10.65
N SER A 675 -1.80 11.89 9.82
CA SER A 675 -2.97 11.93 8.93
C SER A 675 -4.23 11.38 9.59
N ALA A 676 -5.41 11.86 9.17
CA ALA A 676 -6.70 11.37 9.67
C ALA A 676 -6.91 9.85 9.43
N VAL A 677 -6.35 9.33 8.32
CA VAL A 677 -6.30 7.89 8.03
C VAL A 677 -4.84 7.47 8.04
N GLY A 678 -4.47 6.64 9.01
CA GLY A 678 -3.09 6.17 9.16
C GLY A 678 -2.61 5.23 8.05
N ASP A 679 -1.38 4.74 8.18
CA ASP A 679 -0.90 3.63 7.36
C ASP A 679 -1.55 2.33 7.83
N LEU A 680 -2.53 1.89 7.05
CA LEU A 680 -3.31 0.68 7.34
C LEU A 680 -2.69 -0.58 6.71
N THR A 681 -1.58 -0.47 5.99
CA THR A 681 -0.86 -1.60 5.37
C THR A 681 -0.52 -2.65 6.42
N ARG A 682 -0.10 -2.21 7.60
CA ARG A 682 0.18 -3.09 8.75
C ARG A 682 -1.05 -3.86 9.21
N VAL A 683 -2.20 -3.19 9.28
CA VAL A 683 -3.47 -3.79 9.74
C VAL A 683 -3.96 -4.83 8.74
N MET A 684 -3.90 -4.50 7.45
CA MET A 684 -4.21 -5.40 6.35
C MET A 684 -3.31 -6.65 6.36
N LEU A 685 -1.99 -6.47 6.36
CA LEU A 685 -1.03 -7.58 6.33
C LEU A 685 -1.21 -8.54 7.52
N LEU A 686 -1.42 -8.03 8.74
CA LEU A 686 -1.68 -8.87 9.92
C LEU A 686 -3.04 -9.58 9.90
N SER A 687 -3.97 -9.14 9.07
CA SER A 687 -5.23 -9.86 8.83
C SER A 687 -5.08 -10.99 7.82
N LEU A 688 -4.14 -10.85 6.88
CA LEU A 688 -3.81 -11.87 5.88
C LEU A 688 -2.90 -12.96 6.45
N MET A 689 -1.99 -12.62 7.37
CA MET A 689 -1.01 -13.57 7.93
C MET A 689 -1.50 -14.23 9.22
N ARG A 690 -1.52 -15.57 9.22
CA ARG A 690 -1.78 -16.39 10.41
C ARG A 690 -0.63 -17.37 10.60
N PHE A 691 0.05 -17.28 11.73
CA PHE A 691 1.15 -18.17 12.07
C PHE A 691 0.73 -19.18 13.12
N TYR A 692 1.24 -20.41 12.97
CA TYR A 692 1.23 -21.41 14.02
C TYR A 692 2.69 -21.69 14.40
N ASP A 693 3.02 -21.51 15.67
CA ASP A 693 4.35 -21.86 16.19
C ASP A 693 4.35 -23.32 16.64
N ILE A 694 4.95 -24.23 15.86
CA ILE A 694 4.88 -25.67 16.15
C ILE A 694 5.77 -26.11 17.31
N GLY A 695 6.67 -25.25 17.79
CA GLY A 695 7.61 -25.59 18.86
C GLY A 695 7.91 -24.38 19.74
N SER A 696 7.37 -24.38 20.97
CA SER A 696 7.62 -23.32 21.94
C SER A 696 7.65 -23.86 23.38
N ASN A 697 8.73 -23.60 24.11
CA ASN A 697 8.94 -24.09 25.47
C ASN A 697 8.38 -23.11 26.52
N LEU A 698 7.10 -22.72 26.41
CA LEU A 698 6.49 -21.70 27.28
C LEU A 698 6.33 -22.12 28.76
N SER A 699 6.52 -23.40 29.08
CA SER A 699 6.63 -23.90 30.45
C SER A 699 7.95 -23.49 31.13
N ASP A 700 8.97 -23.09 30.36
CA ASP A 700 10.27 -22.73 30.92
C ASP A 700 10.16 -21.58 31.94
N PRO A 701 10.78 -21.70 33.13
CA PRO A 701 10.77 -20.67 34.16
C PRO A 701 11.22 -19.28 33.72
N VAL A 702 11.98 -19.14 32.61
CA VAL A 702 12.38 -17.82 32.08
C VAL A 702 11.20 -16.96 31.65
N PHE A 703 10.07 -17.56 31.26
CA PHE A 703 8.82 -16.82 30.97
C PHE A 703 8.03 -16.44 32.24
N ARG A 704 8.45 -16.96 33.39
CA ARG A 704 7.97 -16.60 34.73
C ARG A 704 8.90 -15.61 35.44
N GLY A 705 9.89 -15.09 34.72
CA GLY A 705 10.92 -14.20 35.23
C GLY A 705 11.94 -14.89 36.14
N ILE A 706 12.06 -16.22 36.08
CA ILE A 706 13.01 -17.01 36.86
C ILE A 706 14.17 -17.42 35.95
N VAL A 707 15.37 -16.93 36.24
CA VAL A 707 16.58 -17.25 35.47
C VAL A 707 17.58 -17.94 36.41
N ARG A 708 17.97 -19.18 36.09
CA ARG A 708 18.87 -20.01 36.93
C ARG A 708 18.38 -20.10 38.40
N GLY A 709 17.08 -20.33 38.58
CA GLY A 709 16.43 -20.49 39.88
C GLY A 709 16.22 -19.20 40.69
N LYS A 710 16.61 -18.02 40.16
CA LYS A 710 16.42 -16.73 40.84
C LYS A 710 15.41 -15.86 40.09
N ARG A 711 14.54 -15.16 40.82
CA ARG A 711 13.61 -14.18 40.26
C ARG A 711 14.38 -12.95 39.76
N ALA A 712 14.39 -12.75 38.44
CA ALA A 712 15.07 -11.65 37.76
C ALA A 712 14.12 -10.51 37.37
N HIS A 713 12.86 -10.82 37.06
CA HIS A 713 11.78 -9.85 36.80
C HIS A 713 10.41 -10.45 37.17
N GLN A 714 9.35 -9.67 36.99
CA GLN A 714 7.98 -10.13 37.19
C GLN A 714 7.61 -11.21 36.16
N ASP A 715 6.64 -12.07 36.49
CA ASP A 715 6.05 -13.01 35.53
C ASP A 715 5.48 -12.22 34.35
N ASP A 716 5.96 -12.53 33.15
CA ASP A 716 5.65 -11.78 31.94
C ASP A 716 5.03 -12.64 30.83
N LEU A 717 4.62 -13.88 31.13
CA LEU A 717 4.04 -14.79 30.14
C LEU A 717 2.81 -14.18 29.46
N SER A 718 1.95 -13.46 30.18
CA SER A 718 0.78 -12.79 29.57
C SER A 718 1.18 -11.72 28.54
N HIS A 719 2.30 -11.03 28.77
CA HIS A 719 2.84 -10.05 27.84
C HIS A 719 3.47 -10.73 26.62
N VAL A 720 4.19 -11.85 26.82
CA VAL A 720 4.72 -12.70 25.73
C VAL A 720 3.58 -13.19 24.83
N MET A 721 2.51 -13.72 25.41
CA MET A 721 1.32 -14.18 24.67
C MET A 721 0.63 -13.03 23.91
N SER A 722 0.57 -11.84 24.51
CA SER A 722 -0.01 -10.65 23.86
C SER A 722 0.83 -10.20 22.66
N ARG A 723 2.16 -10.21 22.79
CA ARG A 723 3.07 -9.92 21.67
C ARG A 723 2.95 -10.95 20.55
N ALA A 724 2.86 -12.24 20.90
CA ALA A 724 2.64 -13.31 19.94
C ALA A 724 1.33 -13.09 19.15
N ALA A 725 0.22 -12.77 19.83
CA ALA A 725 -1.06 -12.47 19.18
C ALA A 725 -0.95 -11.29 18.21
N ALA A 726 -0.25 -10.23 18.64
CA ALA A 726 0.00 -9.04 17.84
C ALA A 726 0.86 -9.34 16.59
N ALA A 727 1.77 -10.31 16.67
CA ALA A 727 2.63 -10.77 15.58
C ALA A 727 1.94 -11.66 14.54
N GLY A 728 0.66 -11.99 14.73
CA GLY A 728 -0.08 -12.87 13.82
C GLY A 728 -0.09 -14.34 14.27
N VAL A 729 0.47 -14.67 15.43
CA VAL A 729 0.39 -16.03 15.99
C VAL A 729 -1.06 -16.31 16.39
N ARG A 730 -1.64 -17.37 15.81
CA ARG A 730 -3.01 -17.84 16.05
C ARG A 730 -3.05 -19.24 16.64
N GLY A 731 -1.95 -19.98 16.58
CA GLY A 731 -1.80 -21.23 17.33
C GLY A 731 -0.36 -21.46 17.76
N GLN A 732 -0.19 -22.25 18.82
CA GLN A 732 1.12 -22.62 19.37
C GLN A 732 1.05 -24.03 19.94
N MET A 733 2.10 -24.81 19.71
CA MET A 733 2.29 -26.11 20.37
C MET A 733 3.41 -25.97 21.40
N LEU A 734 3.11 -26.33 22.63
CA LEU A 734 4.04 -26.32 23.75
C LEU A 734 4.78 -27.65 23.83
N THR A 735 6.10 -27.59 23.91
CA THR A 735 6.91 -28.81 23.92
C THR A 735 6.95 -29.43 25.31
N GLY A 736 6.54 -30.70 25.40
CA GLY A 736 6.79 -31.57 26.54
C GLY A 736 8.05 -32.39 26.30
N ASP A 737 9.08 -32.18 27.11
CA ASP A 737 10.40 -32.82 26.98
C ASP A 737 10.58 -34.08 27.86
N SER A 738 9.67 -34.30 28.80
CA SER A 738 9.68 -35.35 29.81
C SER A 738 8.25 -35.61 30.31
N LEU A 739 8.03 -36.62 31.15
CA LEU A 739 6.71 -36.90 31.73
C LEU A 739 6.20 -35.71 32.57
N GLU A 740 7.07 -35.11 33.38
CA GLU A 740 6.70 -33.94 34.17
C GLU A 740 6.55 -32.69 33.28
N GLY A 741 7.47 -32.47 32.33
CA GLY A 741 7.36 -31.37 31.37
C GLY A 741 6.09 -31.47 30.51
N SER A 742 5.68 -32.68 30.14
CA SER A 742 4.42 -32.95 29.44
C SER A 742 3.20 -32.60 30.29
N ARG A 743 3.21 -32.91 31.59
CA ARG A 743 2.15 -32.50 32.53
C ARG A 743 2.06 -30.98 32.63
N GLU A 744 3.19 -30.32 32.82
CA GLU A 744 3.26 -28.86 32.92
C GLU A 744 2.77 -28.18 31.66
N ALA A 745 3.17 -28.67 30.48
CA ALA A 745 2.75 -28.13 29.18
C ALA A 745 1.22 -28.29 28.96
N VAL A 746 0.67 -29.47 29.22
CA VAL A 746 -0.78 -29.74 29.09
C VAL A 746 -1.60 -28.89 30.08
N ASP A 747 -1.13 -28.75 31.32
CA ASP A 747 -1.78 -27.89 32.32
C ASP A 747 -1.67 -26.41 31.97
N LEU A 748 -0.56 -25.98 31.38
CA LEU A 748 -0.38 -24.61 30.94
C LEU A 748 -1.32 -24.30 29.77
N VAL A 749 -1.43 -25.18 28.78
CA VAL A 749 -2.43 -25.07 27.70
C VAL A 749 -3.83 -24.96 28.28
N LYS A 750 -4.22 -25.84 29.21
CA LYS A 750 -5.53 -25.80 29.87
C LYS A 750 -5.81 -24.45 30.56
N LYS A 751 -4.80 -23.81 31.15
CA LYS A 751 -4.92 -22.49 31.78
C LYS A 751 -5.03 -21.38 30.75
N LEU A 752 -4.14 -21.36 29.75
CA LEU A 752 -4.05 -20.30 28.75
C LEU A 752 -5.26 -20.29 27.79
N SER A 753 -5.79 -21.46 27.41
CA SER A 753 -6.97 -21.58 26.55
C SER A 753 -8.26 -21.00 27.15
N LYS A 754 -8.27 -20.66 28.45
CA LYS A 754 -9.41 -19.97 29.08
C LYS A 754 -9.40 -18.46 28.85
N SER A 755 -8.24 -17.89 28.52
CA SER A 755 -8.02 -16.45 28.42
C SER A 755 -7.46 -16.02 27.06
N SER A 756 -7.36 -16.94 26.10
CA SER A 756 -6.78 -16.72 24.78
C SER A 756 -7.63 -17.42 23.71
N ASP A 757 -7.83 -16.73 22.59
CA ASP A 757 -8.48 -17.28 21.39
C ASP A 757 -7.50 -18.07 20.50
N MET A 758 -6.24 -18.24 20.93
CA MET A 758 -5.26 -19.04 20.20
C MET A 758 -5.57 -20.55 20.28
N GLN A 759 -5.30 -21.26 19.19
CA GLN A 759 -5.27 -22.73 19.18
C GLN A 759 -4.00 -23.21 19.88
N LEU A 760 -4.13 -23.54 21.17
CA LEU A 760 -3.02 -24.01 21.99
C LEU A 760 -3.08 -25.52 22.16
N SER A 761 -1.93 -26.16 22.05
CA SER A 761 -1.75 -27.60 22.29
C SER A 761 -0.37 -27.87 22.88
N ALA A 762 -0.10 -29.11 23.23
CA ALA A 762 1.16 -29.59 23.74
C ALA A 762 1.56 -30.92 23.11
N THR A 763 2.85 -31.23 23.17
CA THR A 763 3.38 -32.56 22.91
C THR A 763 3.46 -33.37 24.20
N VAL A 764 3.41 -34.71 24.09
CA VAL A 764 3.62 -35.64 25.21
C VAL A 764 4.69 -36.65 24.82
N GLY A 765 5.81 -36.69 25.53
CA GLY A 765 6.94 -37.53 25.16
C GLY A 765 8.16 -37.44 26.08
N CYS A 766 9.28 -37.95 25.58
CA CYS A 766 10.57 -37.96 26.25
C CYS A 766 11.70 -37.58 25.28
N HIS A 767 12.28 -36.40 25.50
CA HIS A 767 13.37 -35.85 24.71
C HIS A 767 14.60 -36.78 24.74
N PRO A 768 15.40 -36.89 23.66
CA PRO A 768 16.62 -37.73 23.63
C PRO A 768 17.56 -37.50 24.82
N CYS A 769 17.88 -36.23 25.14
CA CYS A 769 18.66 -35.86 26.34
C CYS A 769 18.06 -36.28 27.70
N ARG A 770 16.81 -36.73 27.73
CA ARG A 770 16.09 -37.23 28.92
C ARG A 770 15.86 -38.75 28.86
N ALA A 771 16.44 -39.46 27.87
CA ALA A 771 16.24 -40.89 27.68
C ALA A 771 16.70 -41.77 28.86
N THR A 772 17.46 -41.23 29.82
CA THR A 772 17.82 -41.93 31.07
C THR A 772 16.75 -41.85 32.17
N GLU A 773 15.78 -40.95 32.05
CA GLU A 773 14.72 -40.76 33.06
C GLU A 773 13.72 -41.92 33.15
N PRO A 774 13.26 -42.54 32.05
CA PRO A 774 12.38 -43.69 32.12
C PRO A 774 12.97 -44.85 32.95
N TYR A 775 14.29 -45.04 32.92
CA TYR A 775 14.98 -46.04 33.75
C TYR A 775 14.98 -45.72 35.24
N LYS A 776 14.85 -44.45 35.61
CA LYS A 776 14.77 -43.99 37.01
C LYS A 776 13.33 -43.98 37.54
N HIS A 777 12.35 -44.20 36.67
CA HIS A 777 10.94 -44.23 37.06
C HIS A 777 10.65 -45.44 37.96
N ALA A 778 9.77 -45.27 38.95
CA ALA A 778 9.50 -46.31 39.96
C ALA A 778 8.99 -47.65 39.37
N ARG A 779 8.35 -47.58 38.20
CA ARG A 779 7.83 -48.74 37.44
C ARG A 779 8.68 -49.06 36.19
N GLY A 780 9.92 -48.58 36.16
CA GLY A 780 10.82 -48.68 35.01
C GLY A 780 10.29 -47.96 33.76
N PRO A 781 10.93 -48.20 32.60
CA PRO A 781 10.58 -47.55 31.34
C PRO A 781 9.12 -47.80 30.91
N ASP A 782 8.61 -49.02 31.07
CA ASP A 782 7.22 -49.33 30.68
C ASP A 782 6.21 -48.49 31.47
N GLY A 783 6.38 -48.42 32.80
CA GLY A 783 5.48 -47.61 33.62
C GLY A 783 5.61 -46.10 33.39
N TYR A 784 6.76 -45.62 32.90
CA TYR A 784 6.92 -44.22 32.47
C TYR A 784 6.07 -43.92 31.23
N PHE A 785 6.11 -44.81 30.23
CA PHE A 785 5.29 -44.68 29.02
C PHE A 785 3.81 -44.93 29.28
N ASP A 786 3.45 -45.77 30.25
CA ASP A 786 2.06 -45.89 30.72
C ASP A 786 1.54 -44.58 31.33
N ASP A 787 2.37 -43.82 32.03
CA ASP A 787 1.98 -42.52 32.57
C ASP A 787 1.86 -41.44 31.47
N LEU A 788 2.69 -41.52 30.41
CA LEU A 788 2.49 -40.71 29.20
C LEU A 788 1.17 -41.08 28.50
N ARG A 789 0.86 -42.39 28.37
CA ARG A 789 -0.41 -42.89 27.83
C ARG A 789 -1.59 -42.30 28.61
N ALA A 790 -1.54 -42.37 29.94
CA ALA A 790 -2.62 -41.85 30.80
C ALA A 790 -2.88 -40.35 30.61
N LEU A 791 -1.86 -39.54 30.31
CA LEU A 791 -2.04 -38.12 30.00
C LEU A 791 -2.79 -37.90 28.69
N ILE A 792 -2.49 -38.69 27.66
CA ILE A 792 -3.18 -38.63 26.36
C ILE A 792 -4.63 -39.07 26.52
N GLU A 793 -4.88 -40.17 27.24
CA GLU A 793 -6.23 -40.66 27.54
C GLU A 793 -7.06 -39.63 28.30
N ALA A 794 -6.46 -38.94 29.28
CA ALA A 794 -7.12 -37.89 30.04
C ALA A 794 -7.54 -36.70 29.15
N ASP A 795 -6.72 -36.32 28.16
CA ASP A 795 -7.10 -35.30 27.16
C ASP A 795 -8.26 -35.80 26.28
N ILE A 796 -8.20 -37.02 25.78
CA ILE A 796 -9.27 -37.61 24.96
C ILE A 796 -10.59 -37.67 25.74
N ALA A 797 -10.56 -38.10 27.00
CA ALA A 797 -11.74 -38.13 27.87
C ALA A 797 -12.31 -36.73 28.10
N ALA A 798 -11.46 -35.73 28.31
CA ALA A 798 -11.87 -34.34 28.44
C ALA A 798 -12.50 -33.80 27.14
N ARG A 799 -11.97 -34.17 25.98
CA ARG A 799 -12.51 -33.77 24.66
C ARG A 799 -13.90 -34.33 24.41
N LYS A 800 -14.16 -35.59 24.79
CA LYS A 800 -15.51 -36.18 24.75
C LYS A 800 -16.53 -35.41 25.62
N GLN A 801 -16.06 -34.63 26.59
CA GLN A 801 -16.88 -33.74 27.43
C GLN A 801 -16.94 -32.29 26.88
N GLY A 802 -16.54 -32.07 25.62
CA GLY A 802 -16.59 -30.77 24.96
C GLY A 802 -15.42 -29.83 25.27
N GLN A 803 -14.34 -30.33 25.89
CA GLN A 803 -13.12 -29.54 26.10
C GLN A 803 -12.27 -29.49 24.81
N PRO A 804 -11.56 -28.39 24.54
CA PRO A 804 -10.66 -28.32 23.38
C PRO A 804 -9.52 -29.34 23.52
N ARG A 805 -9.03 -29.84 22.39
CA ARG A 805 -7.86 -30.72 22.32
C ARG A 805 -6.64 -30.05 22.92
N ARG A 806 -5.93 -30.74 23.81
CA ARG A 806 -4.69 -30.24 24.43
C ARG A 806 -3.46 -30.97 23.94
N VAL A 807 -3.56 -32.25 23.60
CA VAL A 807 -2.42 -33.03 23.10
C VAL A 807 -2.48 -33.13 21.59
N ALA A 808 -1.49 -32.56 20.90
CA ALA A 808 -1.43 -32.51 19.43
C ALA A 808 -0.46 -33.52 18.82
N ALA A 809 0.62 -33.90 19.50
CA ALA A 809 1.64 -34.81 18.99
C ALA A 809 2.30 -35.63 20.11
N VAL A 810 2.92 -36.75 19.73
CA VAL A 810 3.79 -37.54 20.60
C VAL A 810 5.25 -37.12 20.38
N GLY A 811 5.93 -36.74 21.44
CA GLY A 811 7.27 -36.15 21.40
C GLY A 811 7.38 -35.00 22.41
N GLU A 812 8.48 -34.29 22.49
CA GLU A 812 9.65 -34.38 21.63
C GLU A 812 10.41 -35.69 21.81
N CYS A 813 10.69 -36.43 20.73
CA CYS A 813 11.38 -37.72 20.79
C CYS A 813 12.33 -37.89 19.59
N GLY A 814 13.37 -38.71 19.72
CA GLY A 814 14.33 -38.91 18.64
C GLY A 814 15.74 -39.17 19.15
N LEU A 815 16.74 -38.67 18.41
CA LEU A 815 18.16 -38.90 18.67
C LEU A 815 18.95 -37.58 18.63
N ASP A 816 19.74 -37.32 19.66
CA ASP A 816 20.63 -36.15 19.77
C ASP A 816 22.03 -36.61 20.23
N TYR A 817 22.95 -36.73 19.26
CA TYR A 817 24.32 -37.14 19.53
C TYR A 817 25.27 -35.95 19.81
N ASP A 818 24.79 -34.71 19.73
CA ASP A 818 25.55 -33.51 20.14
C ASP A 818 25.53 -33.29 21.67
N ARG A 819 24.74 -34.09 22.40
CA ARG A 819 24.46 -33.94 23.84
C ARG A 819 24.53 -35.26 24.62
N LEU A 820 25.47 -36.13 24.25
CA LEU A 820 25.64 -37.45 24.88
C LEU A 820 26.00 -37.36 26.38
N GLU A 821 26.45 -36.21 26.87
CA GLU A 821 26.66 -35.95 28.30
C GLU A 821 25.35 -35.97 29.13
N HIS A 822 24.19 -35.81 28.49
CA HIS A 822 22.89 -35.84 29.16
C HIS A 822 22.22 -37.23 29.12
N ALA A 823 22.37 -37.94 28.01
CA ALA A 823 21.89 -39.31 27.85
C ALA A 823 22.75 -40.07 26.84
N GLU A 824 23.26 -41.22 27.25
CA GLU A 824 24.08 -42.08 26.39
C GLU A 824 23.31 -42.59 25.17
N ARG A 825 24.02 -42.81 24.07
CA ARG A 825 23.46 -43.27 22.78
C ARG A 825 22.58 -44.52 22.94
N ALA A 826 23.00 -45.48 23.76
CA ALA A 826 22.24 -46.71 23.98
C ALA A 826 20.85 -46.45 24.60
N ALA A 827 20.75 -45.51 25.55
CA ALA A 827 19.47 -45.15 26.16
C ALA A 827 18.55 -44.46 25.14
N GLN A 828 19.09 -43.57 24.31
CA GLN A 828 18.31 -42.90 23.26
C GLN A 828 17.76 -43.89 22.22
N LEU A 829 18.59 -44.84 21.78
CA LEU A 829 18.21 -45.89 20.82
C LEU A 829 17.10 -46.81 21.36
N ASP A 830 17.11 -47.14 22.66
CA ASP A 830 16.06 -47.96 23.28
C ASP A 830 14.74 -47.17 23.50
N MET A 831 14.84 -45.88 23.86
CA MET A 831 13.66 -45.07 24.18
C MET A 831 12.92 -44.55 22.94
N PHE A 832 13.63 -44.28 21.84
CA PHE A 832 13.02 -43.68 20.65
C PHE A 832 11.85 -44.50 20.07
N PRO A 833 11.98 -45.81 19.79
CA PRO A 833 10.89 -46.62 19.20
C PRO A 833 9.63 -46.74 20.07
N ARG A 834 9.76 -46.58 21.40
CA ARG A 834 8.64 -46.72 22.35
C ARG A 834 7.56 -45.66 22.13
N HIS A 835 7.91 -44.50 21.57
CA HIS A 835 6.97 -43.44 21.22
C HIS A 835 6.04 -43.82 20.06
N PHE A 836 6.47 -44.69 19.16
CA PHE A 836 5.69 -45.09 17.99
C PHE A 836 4.43 -45.88 18.39
N ALA A 837 4.50 -46.64 19.47
CA ALA A 837 3.33 -47.33 20.02
C ALA A 837 2.24 -46.32 20.44
N LEU A 838 2.60 -45.27 21.17
CA LEU A 838 1.66 -44.21 21.58
C LEU A 838 1.09 -43.46 20.37
N ALA A 839 1.95 -43.10 19.41
CA ALA A 839 1.53 -42.39 18.20
C ALA A 839 0.52 -43.20 17.38
N ARG A 840 0.73 -44.51 17.22
CA ARG A 840 -0.22 -45.42 16.55
C ARG A 840 -1.53 -45.57 17.32
N GLU A 841 -1.43 -45.84 18.62
CA GLU A 841 -2.58 -46.09 19.49
C GLU A 841 -3.57 -44.93 19.45
N PHE A 842 -3.07 -43.69 19.51
CA PHE A 842 -3.91 -42.49 19.55
C PHE A 842 -4.01 -41.74 18.22
N LYS A 843 -3.43 -42.28 17.14
CA LYS A 843 -3.36 -41.65 15.81
C LYS A 843 -2.82 -40.21 15.88
N LEU A 844 -1.78 -40.01 16.69
CA LEU A 844 -1.12 -38.72 16.87
C LEU A 844 0.14 -38.64 16.00
N PRO A 845 0.44 -37.49 15.39
CA PRO A 845 1.70 -37.29 14.70
C PRO A 845 2.88 -37.29 15.67
N LEU A 846 4.07 -37.58 15.16
CA LEU A 846 5.33 -37.50 15.91
C LEU A 846 5.95 -36.10 15.84
N PHE A 847 6.44 -35.60 16.97
CA PHE A 847 7.28 -34.42 17.07
C PHE A 847 8.74 -34.87 17.30
N LEU A 848 9.54 -34.80 16.25
CA LEU A 848 10.78 -35.56 16.10
C LEU A 848 12.02 -34.67 16.21
N HIS A 849 13.01 -35.11 16.98
CA HIS A 849 14.31 -34.49 17.12
C HIS A 849 15.39 -35.35 16.45
N SER A 850 16.16 -34.77 15.54
CA SER A 850 17.33 -35.43 14.94
C SER A 850 18.49 -34.44 14.85
N ARG A 851 19.59 -34.73 15.56
CA ARG A 851 20.77 -33.86 15.61
C ARG A 851 22.05 -34.64 15.32
N THR A 852 22.83 -34.16 14.36
CA THR A 852 23.99 -34.80 13.69
C THR A 852 23.62 -35.81 12.60
N SER A 853 24.49 -35.94 11.58
CA SER A 853 24.33 -36.93 10.51
C SER A 853 24.44 -38.37 11.00
N GLU A 854 25.22 -38.64 12.05
CA GLU A 854 25.29 -39.98 12.65
C GLU A 854 23.97 -40.38 13.31
N ALA A 855 23.32 -39.44 14.01
CA ALA A 855 22.00 -39.67 14.57
C ALA A 855 20.95 -39.87 13.47
N HIS A 856 21.03 -39.10 12.38
CA HIS A 856 20.11 -39.23 11.24
C HIS A 856 20.09 -40.65 10.64
N VAL A 857 21.26 -41.27 10.47
CA VAL A 857 21.36 -42.65 9.94
C VAL A 857 20.62 -43.65 10.85
N ASP A 858 20.84 -43.56 12.16
CA ASP A 858 20.14 -44.42 13.13
C ASP A 858 18.65 -44.12 13.20
N PHE A 859 18.29 -42.84 13.13
CA PHE A 859 16.93 -42.34 13.17
C PHE A 859 16.10 -42.90 12.02
N VAL A 860 16.60 -42.76 10.78
CA VAL A 860 15.94 -43.31 9.57
C VAL A 860 15.89 -44.83 9.62
N ARG A 861 16.97 -45.49 10.07
CA ARG A 861 16.99 -46.96 10.24
C ARG A 861 15.89 -47.43 11.19
N ILE A 862 15.74 -46.78 12.34
CA ILE A 862 14.72 -47.12 13.35
C ILE A 862 13.30 -46.90 12.79
N LEU A 863 13.05 -45.78 12.10
CA LEU A 863 11.76 -45.53 11.46
C LEU A 863 11.43 -46.61 10.43
N ASN A 864 12.38 -47.00 9.58
CA ASN A 864 12.18 -48.05 8.59
C ASN A 864 11.96 -49.43 9.24
N GLN A 865 12.71 -49.77 10.29
CA GLN A 865 12.60 -51.04 11.00
C GLN A 865 11.29 -51.20 11.79
N SER A 866 10.64 -50.10 12.16
CA SER A 866 9.34 -50.15 12.85
C SER A 866 8.22 -50.77 11.99
N GLY A 867 8.40 -50.83 10.67
CA GLY A 867 7.36 -51.22 9.71
C GLY A 867 6.34 -50.11 9.43
N ASP A 868 6.47 -48.96 10.10
CA ASP A 868 5.56 -47.83 10.05
C ASP A 868 6.06 -46.70 9.11
N ALA A 869 7.09 -46.96 8.30
CA ALA A 869 7.57 -46.02 7.29
C ALA A 869 6.40 -45.57 6.39
N HIS A 870 6.24 -44.27 6.20
CA HIS A 870 5.13 -43.62 5.50
C HIS A 870 3.74 -43.71 6.17
N GLN A 871 3.60 -44.40 7.33
CA GLN A 871 2.32 -44.56 8.03
C GLN A 871 2.19 -43.64 9.26
N LEU A 872 3.30 -43.25 9.88
CA LEU A 872 3.31 -42.32 11.00
C LEU A 872 3.60 -40.89 10.51
N PRO A 873 2.59 -40.00 10.47
CA PRO A 873 2.84 -38.61 10.13
C PRO A 873 3.66 -37.95 11.25
N GLY A 874 4.47 -36.97 10.91
CA GLY A 874 5.27 -36.26 11.90
C GLY A 874 6.03 -35.10 11.31
N VAL A 875 6.68 -34.34 12.18
CA VAL A 875 7.58 -33.25 11.81
C VAL A 875 8.92 -33.46 12.47
N VAL A 876 10.01 -33.34 11.69
CA VAL A 876 11.36 -33.19 12.23
C VAL A 876 11.58 -31.71 12.51
N HIS A 877 11.54 -31.35 13.79
CA HIS A 877 11.59 -29.97 14.24
C HIS A 877 13.03 -29.45 14.34
N SER A 878 13.18 -28.13 14.30
CA SER A 878 14.45 -27.41 14.38
C SER A 878 15.52 -27.99 13.45
N PHE A 879 15.14 -28.30 12.20
CA PHE A 879 15.98 -29.07 11.29
C PHE A 879 17.24 -28.30 10.89
N THR A 880 18.40 -28.94 11.01
CA THR A 880 19.71 -28.37 10.65
C THR A 880 20.57 -29.32 9.81
N GLY A 881 19.96 -30.39 9.27
CA GLY A 881 20.64 -31.38 8.44
C GLY A 881 20.90 -30.89 7.01
N THR A 882 21.36 -31.79 6.15
CA THR A 882 21.69 -31.55 4.74
C THR A 882 20.46 -31.67 3.83
N VAL A 883 20.59 -31.24 2.57
CA VAL A 883 19.53 -31.38 1.55
C VAL A 883 19.18 -32.85 1.32
N ALA A 884 20.18 -33.74 1.33
CA ALA A 884 19.97 -35.17 1.14
C ALA A 884 19.17 -35.77 2.31
N GLU A 885 19.52 -35.40 3.54
CA GLU A 885 18.80 -35.83 4.75
C GLU A 885 17.36 -35.29 4.76
N ALA A 886 17.15 -34.02 4.39
CA ALA A 886 15.81 -33.44 4.28
C ALA A 886 14.93 -34.19 3.26
N LYS A 887 15.50 -34.49 2.09
CA LYS A 887 14.82 -35.25 1.04
C LYS A 887 14.42 -36.65 1.54
N GLU A 888 15.33 -37.34 2.22
CA GLU A 888 15.05 -38.67 2.76
C GLU A 888 13.90 -38.64 3.77
N LEU A 889 13.85 -37.64 4.65
CA LEU A 889 12.74 -37.46 5.61
C LEU A 889 11.41 -37.14 4.92
N ILE A 890 11.43 -36.32 3.87
CA ILE A 890 10.24 -36.00 3.07
C ILE A 890 9.74 -37.24 2.32
N ASP A 891 10.64 -38.04 1.76
CA ASP A 891 10.30 -39.29 1.09
C ASP A 891 9.61 -40.26 2.07
N LEU A 892 10.02 -40.27 3.35
CA LEU A 892 9.34 -40.99 4.45
C LEU A 892 7.97 -40.39 4.84
N GLY A 893 7.55 -39.29 4.24
CA GLY A 893 6.27 -38.62 4.45
C GLY A 893 6.28 -37.54 5.55
N LEU A 894 7.43 -37.26 6.15
CA LEU A 894 7.55 -36.31 7.26
C LEU A 894 7.59 -34.85 6.77
N TYR A 895 7.18 -33.94 7.66
CA TYR A 895 7.32 -32.49 7.51
C TYR A 895 8.65 -32.02 8.11
N ILE A 896 9.10 -30.85 7.68
CA ILE A 896 10.34 -30.21 8.16
C ILE A 896 10.01 -28.89 8.87
N GLY A 897 10.41 -28.78 10.14
CA GLY A 897 10.29 -27.57 10.96
C GLY A 897 11.51 -26.68 10.82
N VAL A 898 11.28 -25.39 10.58
CA VAL A 898 12.30 -24.36 10.35
C VAL A 898 12.22 -23.29 11.43
N ASN A 899 13.37 -22.96 12.05
CA ASN A 899 13.54 -21.87 13.01
C ASN A 899 14.83 -21.08 12.76
N GLY A 900 15.26 -20.22 13.68
CA GLY A 900 16.50 -19.44 13.51
C GLY A 900 17.79 -20.27 13.47
N CYS A 901 17.83 -21.48 14.04
CA CYS A 901 18.97 -22.40 13.88
C CYS A 901 19.04 -22.96 12.46
N SER A 902 17.89 -23.22 11.84
CA SER A 902 17.76 -23.62 10.42
C SER A 902 18.15 -22.52 9.44
N LEU A 903 18.49 -21.31 9.93
CA LEU A 903 18.81 -20.13 9.12
C LEU A 903 20.21 -19.57 9.46
N LYS A 904 21.06 -20.36 10.14
CA LYS A 904 22.31 -19.87 10.73
C LYS A 904 23.46 -19.78 9.73
N THR A 905 23.64 -20.79 8.87
CA THR A 905 24.73 -20.86 7.88
C THR A 905 24.21 -20.85 6.44
N ALA A 906 25.10 -20.64 5.46
CA ALA A 906 24.74 -20.61 4.04
C ALA A 906 24.18 -21.97 3.58
N GLU A 907 24.77 -23.07 4.08
CA GLU A 907 24.29 -24.43 3.82
C GLU A 907 22.88 -24.62 4.36
N ASN A 908 22.56 -24.06 5.54
CA ASN A 908 21.20 -24.14 6.08
C ASN A 908 20.19 -23.38 5.20
N LEU A 909 20.56 -22.23 4.62
CA LEU A 909 19.68 -21.50 3.71
C LEU A 909 19.40 -22.30 2.42
N GLU A 910 20.41 -22.99 1.87
CA GLU A 910 20.21 -23.86 0.70
C GLU A 910 19.28 -25.05 1.01
N VAL A 911 19.40 -25.61 2.21
CA VAL A 911 18.47 -26.64 2.70
C VAL A 911 17.06 -26.10 2.73
N VAL A 912 16.81 -24.98 3.43
CA VAL A 912 15.48 -24.38 3.54
C VAL A 912 14.91 -24.05 2.16
N LYS A 913 15.71 -23.45 1.28
CA LYS A 913 15.33 -23.13 -0.11
C LYS A 913 14.90 -24.36 -0.92
N SER A 914 15.48 -25.53 -0.64
CA SER A 914 15.17 -26.79 -1.33
C SER A 914 13.88 -27.46 -0.86
N LEU A 915 13.31 -27.04 0.28
CA LEU A 915 12.13 -27.69 0.86
C LEU A 915 10.86 -27.44 0.03
N PRO A 916 10.03 -28.46 -0.22
CA PRO A 916 8.68 -28.24 -0.78
C PRO A 916 7.81 -27.43 0.19
N LEU A 917 7.08 -26.43 -0.33
CA LEU A 917 6.23 -25.56 0.49
C LEU A 917 5.12 -26.33 1.23
N ASP A 918 4.64 -27.43 0.66
CA ASP A 918 3.62 -28.32 1.24
C ASP A 918 4.17 -29.28 2.31
N LYS A 919 5.50 -29.28 2.54
CA LYS A 919 6.19 -30.06 3.58
C LYS A 919 6.88 -29.21 4.64
N LEU A 920 6.74 -27.88 4.55
CA LEU A 920 7.39 -26.92 5.44
C LEU A 920 6.48 -26.51 6.60
N LEU A 921 7.05 -26.42 7.80
CA LEU A 921 6.43 -25.86 9.01
C LEU A 921 7.37 -24.83 9.65
N LEU A 922 6.81 -23.89 10.42
CA LEU A 922 7.56 -22.80 11.06
C LEU A 922 7.49 -22.90 12.59
N GLU A 923 8.61 -22.58 13.24
CA GLU A 923 8.67 -22.50 14.70
C GLU A 923 9.67 -21.45 15.18
N THR A 924 9.53 -21.05 16.44
CA THR A 924 10.54 -20.22 17.11
C THR A 924 11.49 -21.03 17.98
N ASP A 925 11.03 -22.18 18.50
CA ASP A 925 11.68 -22.95 19.54
C ASP A 925 12.07 -22.06 20.75
N ALA A 926 11.21 -21.08 21.05
CA ALA A 926 11.42 -20.14 22.14
C ALA A 926 11.55 -20.90 23.48
N PRO A 927 12.45 -20.49 24.39
CA PRO A 927 13.19 -19.23 24.42
C PRO A 927 14.50 -19.21 23.60
N TRP A 928 14.79 -20.25 22.82
CA TRP A 928 16.04 -20.43 22.09
C TRP A 928 15.92 -20.08 20.61
N CYS A 929 16.94 -20.41 19.82
CA CYS A 929 16.89 -20.42 18.35
C CYS A 929 16.54 -19.07 17.68
N SER A 930 16.90 -17.94 18.30
CA SER A 930 16.74 -16.61 17.69
C SER A 930 17.67 -16.42 16.49
N ILE A 931 17.24 -15.68 15.46
CA ILE A 931 18.13 -15.21 14.40
C ILE A 931 19.07 -14.14 14.98
N THR A 932 20.31 -14.52 15.25
CA THR A 932 21.33 -13.63 15.86
C THR A 932 22.03 -12.80 14.79
N SER A 933 22.72 -11.72 15.20
CA SER A 933 23.50 -10.87 14.27
C SER A 933 24.62 -11.59 13.52
N THR A 934 24.97 -12.80 13.94
CA THR A 934 25.97 -13.68 13.30
C THR A 934 25.36 -14.65 12.30
N SER A 935 24.04 -14.76 12.23
CA SER A 935 23.35 -15.60 11.23
C SER A 935 23.46 -14.95 9.84
N VAL A 936 23.69 -15.78 8.82
CA VAL A 936 23.67 -15.36 7.42
C VAL A 936 22.30 -14.86 6.95
N ALA A 937 21.21 -15.19 7.67
CA ALA A 937 19.87 -14.68 7.37
C ALA A 937 19.65 -13.25 7.88
N THR A 938 20.53 -12.70 8.73
CA THR A 938 20.37 -11.35 9.30
C THR A 938 20.13 -10.26 8.24
N PRO A 939 20.93 -10.18 7.15
CA PRO A 939 20.73 -9.17 6.11
C PRO A 939 19.40 -9.33 5.35
N LEU A 940 18.79 -10.52 5.37
CA LEU A 940 17.52 -10.77 4.71
C LEU A 940 16.33 -10.14 5.45
N LEU A 941 16.56 -9.59 6.63
CA LEU A 941 15.54 -9.04 7.52
C LEU A 941 15.55 -7.50 7.55
N ASP A 942 16.30 -6.85 6.66
CA ASP A 942 16.45 -5.39 6.61
C ASP A 942 15.25 -4.68 5.94
N ASP A 943 14.38 -5.42 5.27
CA ASP A 943 13.29 -4.94 4.41
C ASP A 943 11.95 -5.61 4.75
N PHE A 944 11.64 -5.75 6.04
CA PHE A 944 10.31 -6.22 6.42
C PHE A 944 9.21 -5.39 5.75
N PRO A 945 8.03 -6.00 5.48
CA PRO A 945 6.86 -5.24 5.06
C PRO A 945 6.62 -4.06 6.01
N ALA A 946 6.20 -2.92 5.45
CA ALA A 946 6.05 -1.67 6.18
C ALA A 946 5.28 -1.87 7.50
N GLY A 947 5.88 -1.41 8.60
CA GLY A 947 5.30 -1.51 9.95
C GLY A 947 5.42 -2.87 10.66
N MET A 948 6.00 -3.91 10.04
CA MET A 948 6.18 -5.23 10.70
C MET A 948 7.41 -5.32 11.59
N ALA A 949 8.47 -4.58 11.27
CA ALA A 949 9.72 -4.58 12.04
C ALA A 949 9.54 -4.47 13.57
N PRO A 950 8.79 -3.50 14.13
CA PRO A 950 8.63 -3.40 15.58
C PRO A 950 7.81 -4.54 16.22
N ILE A 951 7.10 -5.35 15.43
CA ILE A 951 6.30 -6.47 15.92
C ILE A 951 7.10 -7.77 15.91
N TRP A 952 7.78 -8.06 14.80
CA TRP A 952 8.58 -9.28 14.66
C TRP A 952 9.96 -9.13 15.26
N ARG A 953 10.45 -7.90 15.42
CA ARG A 953 11.66 -7.53 16.17
C ARG A 953 11.36 -6.45 17.23
N PRO A 954 10.60 -6.76 18.29
CA PRO A 954 10.38 -5.82 19.37
C PRO A 954 11.70 -5.40 20.03
N SER A 955 11.75 -4.16 20.50
CA SER A 955 12.88 -3.67 21.30
C SER A 955 13.09 -4.56 22.54
N SER A 956 14.35 -4.89 22.84
CA SER A 956 14.72 -5.74 23.97
C SER A 956 15.61 -5.02 24.98
N VAL A 957 15.42 -5.36 26.26
CA VAL A 957 16.13 -4.76 27.41
C VAL A 957 16.78 -5.85 28.26
N LYS A 958 17.80 -5.48 29.04
CA LYS A 958 18.36 -6.41 30.04
C LYS A 958 17.26 -6.81 31.04
N LYS A 959 17.32 -8.05 31.54
CA LYS A 959 16.31 -8.62 32.46
C LYS A 959 16.09 -7.76 33.71
N GLU A 960 17.10 -7.05 34.18
CA GLU A 960 17.02 -6.14 35.35
C GLU A 960 16.28 -4.82 35.05
N ARG A 961 16.12 -4.48 33.76
CA ARG A 961 15.40 -3.28 33.28
C ARG A 961 14.12 -3.66 32.54
N TRP A 962 13.53 -4.81 32.87
CA TRP A 962 12.34 -5.33 32.23
C TRP A 962 11.20 -4.30 32.24
N ALA A 963 10.45 -4.24 31.13
CA ALA A 963 9.24 -3.47 30.98
C ALA A 963 8.22 -4.29 30.18
N ALA A 964 6.92 -4.10 30.46
CA ALA A 964 5.83 -4.90 29.91
C ALA A 964 5.76 -4.88 28.37
N ASP A 965 6.17 -3.79 27.74
CA ASP A 965 6.18 -3.57 26.29
C ASP A 965 7.47 -4.05 25.60
N LYS A 966 8.48 -4.53 26.35
CA LYS A 966 9.80 -4.92 25.85
C LYS A 966 10.04 -6.42 25.95
N MET A 967 10.89 -6.94 25.06
CA MET A 967 11.45 -8.29 25.20
C MET A 967 12.62 -8.31 26.17
N VAL A 968 12.91 -9.49 26.73
CA VAL A 968 14.16 -9.71 27.48
C VAL A 968 15.29 -10.01 26.50
N LYS A 969 16.39 -9.25 26.59
CA LYS A 969 17.55 -9.39 25.71
C LYS A 969 18.15 -10.79 25.82
N GLY A 970 18.27 -11.48 24.68
CA GLY A 970 18.81 -12.84 24.59
C GLY A 970 17.78 -13.96 24.82
N ARG A 971 16.50 -13.62 25.07
CA ARG A 971 15.39 -14.57 25.10
C ARG A 971 14.61 -14.46 23.80
N ASN A 972 14.48 -15.55 23.04
CA ASN A 972 13.56 -15.61 21.91
C ASN A 972 12.11 -15.70 22.40
N GLU A 973 11.17 -15.21 21.61
CA GLU A 973 9.73 -15.22 21.95
C GLU A 973 8.90 -15.57 20.71
N PRO A 974 7.71 -16.18 20.86
CA PRO A 974 6.88 -16.57 19.72
C PRO A 974 6.51 -15.43 18.74
N CYS A 975 6.57 -14.17 19.17
CA CYS A 975 6.36 -13.02 18.28
C CYS A 975 7.42 -12.88 17.16
N THR A 976 8.58 -13.53 17.29
CA THR A 976 9.65 -13.50 16.30
C THR A 976 9.42 -14.47 15.13
N ILE A 977 8.35 -15.28 15.14
CA ILE A 977 8.06 -16.23 14.06
C ILE A 977 7.93 -15.55 12.69
N GLY A 978 7.47 -14.29 12.66
CA GLY A 978 7.42 -13.51 11.43
C GLY A 978 8.80 -13.22 10.82
N GLN A 979 9.88 -13.23 11.62
CA GLN A 979 11.25 -13.16 11.09
C GLN A 979 11.59 -14.43 10.31
N VAL A 980 11.27 -15.60 10.87
CA VAL A 980 11.49 -16.90 10.21
C VAL A 980 10.67 -16.96 8.92
N ALA A 981 9.39 -16.61 8.99
CA ALA A 981 8.49 -16.58 7.83
C ALA A 981 9.01 -15.65 6.71
N HIS A 982 9.49 -14.44 7.06
CA HIS A 982 10.03 -13.49 6.08
C HIS A 982 11.25 -14.04 5.35
N VAL A 983 12.19 -14.67 6.08
CA VAL A 983 13.38 -15.27 5.46
C VAL A 983 13.00 -16.44 4.56
N VAL A 984 12.13 -17.33 5.03
CA VAL A 984 11.67 -18.49 4.25
C VAL A 984 10.97 -18.04 2.98
N ALA A 985 10.08 -17.04 3.05
CA ALA A 985 9.35 -16.52 1.88
C ALA A 985 10.31 -15.99 0.81
N LYS A 986 11.36 -15.28 1.22
CA LYS A 986 12.42 -14.80 0.34
C LYS A 986 13.21 -15.92 -0.31
N LEU A 987 13.62 -16.92 0.45
CA LEU A 987 14.37 -18.07 -0.08
C LEU A 987 13.57 -18.80 -1.15
N HIS A 988 12.26 -18.97 -0.96
CA HIS A 988 11.36 -19.59 -1.93
C HIS A 988 10.88 -18.65 -3.05
N SER A 989 11.20 -17.35 -2.98
CA SER A 989 10.72 -16.33 -3.92
C SER A 989 9.18 -16.30 -4.05
N VAL A 990 8.47 -16.45 -2.94
CA VAL A 990 7.00 -16.40 -2.87
C VAL A 990 6.52 -15.24 -1.99
N PRO A 991 5.32 -14.71 -2.23
CA PRO A 991 4.71 -13.74 -1.32
C PRO A 991 4.56 -14.31 0.10
N LEU A 992 4.79 -13.46 1.11
CA LEU A 992 4.79 -13.86 2.52
C LEU A 992 3.42 -14.36 3.00
N ASP A 993 2.34 -13.78 2.51
CA ASP A 993 0.97 -14.21 2.78
C ASP A 993 0.68 -15.60 2.20
N VAL A 994 1.18 -15.91 1.01
CA VAL A 994 1.09 -17.24 0.39
C VAL A 994 1.83 -18.28 1.21
N LEU A 995 3.06 -17.98 1.65
CA LEU A 995 3.81 -18.87 2.55
C LEU A 995 3.06 -19.08 3.87
N ALA A 996 2.60 -17.99 4.51
CA ALA A 996 1.92 -18.05 5.80
C ALA A 996 0.66 -18.93 5.73
N GLU A 997 -0.16 -18.78 4.69
CA GLU A 997 -1.36 -19.60 4.50
C GLU A 997 -1.02 -21.06 4.17
N GLN A 998 0.00 -21.32 3.35
CA GLN A 998 0.42 -22.70 3.05
C GLN A 998 0.94 -23.41 4.30
N VAL A 999 1.81 -22.78 5.08
CA VAL A 999 2.33 -23.36 6.34
C VAL A 999 1.21 -23.53 7.36
N TRP A 1000 0.28 -22.59 7.44
CA TRP A 1000 -0.91 -22.73 8.28
C TRP A 1000 -1.71 -24.00 7.89
N ARG A 1001 -1.97 -24.21 6.60
CA ARG A 1001 -2.67 -25.41 6.10
C ARG A 1001 -1.90 -26.69 6.41
N ASN A 1002 -0.59 -26.72 6.17
CA ASN A 1002 0.27 -27.85 6.51
C ASN A 1002 0.15 -28.20 8.00
N THR A 1003 0.19 -27.16 8.86
CA THR A 1003 0.09 -27.33 10.31
C THR A 1003 -1.27 -27.87 10.73
N GLN A 1004 -2.36 -27.34 10.16
CA GLN A 1004 -3.71 -27.85 10.44
C GLN A 1004 -3.87 -29.30 9.97
N ALA A 1005 -3.38 -29.63 8.79
CA ALA A 1005 -3.44 -30.98 8.25
C ALA A 1005 -2.68 -32.00 9.12
N LEU A 1006 -1.49 -31.62 9.61
CA LEU A 1006 -0.67 -32.50 10.43
C LEU A 1006 -1.15 -32.59 11.88
N LEU A 1007 -1.28 -31.44 12.57
CA LEU A 1007 -1.48 -31.39 14.02
C LEU A 1007 -2.95 -31.35 14.43
N HIS A 1008 -3.83 -30.84 13.57
CA HIS A 1008 -5.26 -30.65 13.87
C HIS A 1008 -6.16 -31.20 12.75
N PRO A 1009 -5.97 -32.45 12.29
CA PRO A 1009 -6.80 -33.01 11.25
C PRO A 1009 -8.27 -32.97 11.69
N SER A 1010 -9.15 -32.54 10.79
CA SER A 1010 -10.59 -32.57 10.99
C SER A 1010 -11.01 -33.99 11.36
N GLU A 1011 -11.56 -34.16 12.56
CA GLU A 1011 -12.11 -35.44 12.97
C GLU A 1011 -13.26 -35.77 12.03
N SER A 1012 -13.12 -36.83 11.25
CA SER A 1012 -14.27 -37.46 10.62
C SER A 1012 -15.25 -37.81 11.74
N VAL A 1013 -16.42 -37.15 11.71
CA VAL A 1013 -17.58 -37.41 12.57
C VAL A 1013 -17.87 -38.91 12.65
#